data_AF-E2AWI6-F1
#
_entry.id   AF-E2AWI6-F1
#
_cell.length_a   1.000
_cell.length_b   1.000
_cell.length_c   1.000
_cell.angle_alpha   90.00
_cell.angle_beta   90.00
_cell.angle_gamma   90.00
#
_symmetry.space_group_name_H-M   'P 1'
#
loop_
_entity.id
_entity.type
_entity.pdbx_description
1 polymer ?
#
loop_
_entity_poly.entity_id
_entity_poly.type
_entity_poly.pdbx_seq_one_letter_code
_entity_poly.pdbx_strand_id
1 'polypeptide(L)'
;FNLYLTYELWTEIRAGYIKYKDKAYGCLKPGVWSDIISDEFWRQFRLPCAYVFKRAKVFFSDKRSHFIIVNGKCKSKACGSSFTAYVDTEPKKGEHLIMRCVTKDTSTIPHEKVKRQLRFQKRQIVGKDLLVEGVSNWRRRLAMQEMKIGDIEPPFLYESSILRKVKQEYHDKTLDVGPKDGKDPIYIIRNMKHTSPYCGSIHEITLDKICVHYRTPTQMHVYREYCRKKPYRRIAMDATGSFVSKIQITNNLQSGHIFLYVMVINVEGLIIPINEMISEKHDTNTIEYWIKEWLRMGASKPEEAISDYLRAFLGAMTSGFNRMTIKEYVSACFSAINSHHTKIFEINKPADTYIRVDVAHLIKLVCHWKCFDKKHPDIKTFFVRCVALMISCQSFKTFESILLLTLTVSIQQYEGYYSTGLPSPAEEAKNELENHIATEIHHTTLDIDHVEITDRREENDITLDINDKENDYSNDIHRWIEKLKMQAEINSDKKASRLNAFYLPEFYKQIIRLCLEFPLWSGVLAPIFNSEYVRATSAHCEAYFKDLREYIFKNVQTPMRADKFIKMHLRSIDGTMKIASAAIITSNLNNINNMSINRNDINMGNSHMDSNINKEIEKNKDMHQFENWMNKGKTEILQQNEEMSENTKLSEHRKLRNTLTNSKSKYFKPYPEIKHIKNNKIKKSTKKFLLRNGSFLQPLKINRTTYEIRNTCPFDSIAQIITLAALEDTNYFNYISNSNNRFLKLCELILKNGVNITVYKERIAVLLDNNELNLPTTTDGNIHIIDVYNNIAVMWTNLTKDEPCINKI
;
A
#
# COMPACT_ATOMS: atom_id res chain seq x y z
N PHE A 1 57.28 13.68 8.25
CA PHE A 1 56.18 12.80 8.67
C PHE A 1 56.57 11.36 8.40
N ASN A 2 56.38 10.44 9.35
CA ASN A 2 56.64 9.00 9.14
C ASN A 2 55.31 8.30 8.94
N LEU A 3 54.96 7.95 7.70
CA LEU A 3 53.72 7.25 7.37
C LEU A 3 53.92 5.74 7.56
N TYR A 4 53.07 5.12 8.37
CA TYR A 4 53.10 3.69 8.64
C TYR A 4 52.01 2.99 7.84
N LEU A 5 52.34 2.05 6.95
CA LEU A 5 51.36 1.15 6.33
C LEU A 5 51.47 -0.23 6.98
N THR A 6 50.35 -0.90 7.25
CA THR A 6 50.38 -2.30 7.72
C THR A 6 50.97 -3.22 6.65
N TYR A 7 51.40 -4.40 7.06
CA TYR A 7 51.93 -5.38 6.12
C TYR A 7 50.88 -5.76 5.07
N GLU A 8 49.60 -5.84 5.44
CA GLU A 8 48.48 -6.12 4.52
C GLU A 8 48.34 -5.01 3.47
N LEU A 9 48.31 -3.74 3.89
CA LEU A 9 48.24 -2.59 2.97
C LEU A 9 49.47 -2.54 2.05
N TRP A 10 50.65 -2.88 2.57
CA TRP A 10 51.86 -3.04 1.76
C TRP A 10 51.67 -4.13 0.69
N THR A 11 51.19 -5.32 1.07
CA THR A 11 50.96 -6.41 0.10
C THR A 11 49.97 -6.03 -0.99
N GLU A 12 49.00 -5.18 -0.70
CA GLU A 12 48.00 -4.71 -1.68
C GLU A 12 48.62 -3.77 -2.74
N ILE A 13 49.58 -2.94 -2.34
CA ILE A 13 50.22 -1.94 -3.22
C ILE A 13 51.53 -2.42 -3.85
N ARG A 14 52.11 -3.49 -3.31
CA ARG A 14 53.35 -4.10 -3.82
C ARG A 14 53.14 -4.52 -5.27
N ALA A 15 53.97 -4.01 -6.17
CA ALA A 15 54.02 -4.50 -7.55
C ALA A 15 55.45 -4.59 -8.08
N GLY A 16 55.57 -5.44 -9.10
CA GLY A 16 56.82 -5.79 -9.75
C GLY A 16 57.16 -4.88 -10.94
N TYR A 17 57.77 -5.49 -11.96
CA TYR A 17 58.22 -4.79 -13.16
C TYR A 17 57.07 -4.53 -14.13
N ILE A 18 56.98 -3.29 -14.62
CA ILE A 18 56.17 -2.93 -15.80
C ILE A 18 57.11 -2.79 -17.01
N LYS A 19 56.79 -3.49 -18.11
CA LYS A 19 57.45 -3.29 -19.40
C LYS A 19 56.93 -2.02 -20.07
N TYR A 20 57.83 -1.11 -20.40
CA TYR A 20 57.52 0.03 -21.26
C TYR A 20 58.54 0.09 -22.39
N LYS A 21 58.10 -0.23 -23.61
CA LYS A 21 58.98 -0.56 -24.75
C LYS A 21 59.95 -1.68 -24.36
N ASP A 22 61.24 -1.52 -24.61
CA ASP A 22 62.29 -2.51 -24.33
C ASP A 22 62.88 -2.44 -22.91
N LYS A 23 62.33 -1.59 -22.03
CA LYS A 23 62.85 -1.40 -20.67
C LYS A 23 61.82 -1.79 -19.62
N ALA A 24 62.27 -2.56 -18.63
CA ALA A 24 61.49 -2.93 -17.45
C ALA A 24 61.77 -1.93 -16.31
N TYR A 25 60.72 -1.41 -15.67
CA TYR A 25 60.85 -0.53 -14.52
C TYR A 25 60.01 -1.05 -13.34
N GLY A 26 60.58 -1.03 -12.14
CA GLY A 26 59.84 -1.33 -10.91
C GLY A 26 58.92 -0.18 -10.52
N CYS A 27 57.67 -0.49 -10.21
CA CYS A 27 56.71 0.49 -9.70
C CYS A 27 55.64 -0.16 -8.83
N LEU A 28 54.98 0.62 -7.98
CA LEU A 28 53.85 0.16 -7.17
C LEU A 28 52.60 -0.09 -8.04
N LYS A 29 51.68 -0.94 -7.55
CA LYS A 29 50.54 -1.49 -8.29
C LYS A 29 49.64 -0.38 -8.88
N PRO A 30 49.65 -0.14 -10.20
CA PRO A 30 48.90 0.95 -10.80
C PRO A 30 47.41 0.88 -10.49
N GLY A 31 46.80 2.04 -10.22
CA GLY A 31 45.37 2.13 -9.91
C GLY A 31 44.98 1.75 -8.47
N VAL A 32 45.96 1.42 -7.61
CA VAL A 32 45.73 1.02 -6.21
C VAL A 32 46.54 1.86 -5.24
N TRP A 33 47.87 1.88 -5.40
CA TRP A 33 48.79 2.46 -4.41
C TRP A 33 48.50 3.92 -4.05
N SER A 34 48.07 4.71 -5.04
CA SER A 34 47.93 6.15 -4.90
C SER A 34 46.80 6.52 -3.95
N ASP A 35 45.75 5.69 -3.86
CA ASP A 35 44.62 5.92 -2.97
C ASP A 35 44.98 5.47 -1.55
N ILE A 36 45.60 4.29 -1.40
CA ILE A 36 46.05 3.78 -0.09
C ILE A 36 47.01 4.75 0.60
N ILE A 37 48.06 5.21 -0.10
CA ILE A 37 49.01 6.17 0.48
C ILE A 37 48.32 7.48 0.87
N SER A 38 47.39 7.98 0.05
CA SER A 38 46.71 9.25 0.34
C SER A 38 45.74 9.14 1.51
N ASP A 39 44.95 8.07 1.55
CA ASP A 39 43.96 7.85 2.58
C ASP A 39 44.67 7.67 3.92
N GLU A 40 45.70 6.82 3.96
CA GLU A 40 46.45 6.54 5.18
C GLU A 40 47.25 7.74 5.68
N PHE A 41 47.79 8.55 4.76
CA PHE A 41 48.43 9.81 5.13
C PHE A 41 47.45 10.79 5.80
N TRP A 42 46.22 10.90 5.28
CA TRP A 42 45.19 11.70 5.94
C TRP A 42 44.77 11.08 7.29
N ARG A 43 44.70 9.74 7.38
CA ARG A 43 44.36 9.02 8.62
C ARG A 43 45.36 9.25 9.75
N GLN A 44 46.63 9.47 9.44
CA GLN A 44 47.66 9.69 10.46
C GLN A 44 47.92 11.17 10.77
N PHE A 45 47.76 12.07 9.79
CA PHE A 45 48.19 13.46 9.93
C PHE A 45 47.10 14.51 9.74
N ARG A 46 45.90 14.14 9.27
CA ARG A 46 44.74 15.03 9.10
C ARG A 46 45.03 16.31 8.29
N LEU A 47 46.01 16.30 7.37
CA LEU A 47 46.29 17.45 6.52
C LEU A 47 45.22 17.63 5.42
N PRO A 48 44.81 18.86 5.09
CA PRO A 48 43.77 19.14 4.08
C PRO A 48 44.17 18.85 2.62
N CYS A 49 45.39 18.39 2.40
CA CYS A 49 45.95 18.19 1.08
C CYS A 49 45.29 17.05 0.29
N ALA A 50 44.68 17.38 -0.84
CA ALA A 50 44.31 16.42 -1.88
C ALA A 50 45.51 16.12 -2.79
N TYR A 51 46.48 15.31 -2.31
CA TYR A 51 47.67 14.97 -3.08
C TYR A 51 47.33 14.18 -4.36
N VAL A 52 47.84 14.65 -5.49
CA VAL A 52 47.85 13.95 -6.77
C VAL A 52 49.26 13.43 -7.01
N PHE A 53 49.40 12.10 -6.99
CA PHE A 53 50.69 11.47 -7.18
C PHE A 53 50.98 11.26 -8.67
N LYS A 54 52.24 11.52 -9.08
CA LYS A 54 52.69 11.41 -10.47
C LYS A 54 53.39 10.09 -10.75
N ARG A 55 54.27 9.64 -9.84
CA ARG A 55 55.14 8.47 -10.03
C ARG A 55 55.46 7.82 -8.69
N ALA A 56 55.48 6.49 -8.67
CA ALA A 56 56.02 5.66 -7.59
C ALA A 56 57.02 4.68 -8.20
N LYS A 57 58.31 4.89 -7.96
CA LYS A 57 59.40 4.03 -8.46
C LYS A 57 59.80 3.04 -7.37
N VAL A 58 60.01 1.79 -7.76
CA VAL A 58 60.55 0.72 -6.91
C VAL A 58 61.92 0.33 -7.46
N PHE A 59 62.91 0.27 -6.60
CA PHE A 59 64.28 -0.09 -6.94
C PHE A 59 64.63 -1.41 -6.25
N PHE A 60 64.85 -2.46 -7.06
CA PHE A 60 65.21 -3.80 -6.57
C PHE A 60 66.72 -4.04 -6.50
N SER A 61 67.54 -3.00 -6.70
CA SER A 61 69.00 -3.10 -6.67
C SER A 61 69.55 -2.48 -5.40
N ASP A 62 70.45 -3.20 -4.75
CA ASP A 62 71.12 -2.78 -3.51
C ASP A 62 72.05 -1.55 -3.70
N LYS A 63 72.28 -1.11 -4.94
CA LYS A 63 73.10 0.08 -5.26
C LYS A 63 72.34 1.40 -5.11
N ARG A 64 71.03 1.38 -4.82
CA ARG A 64 70.19 2.59 -4.68
C ARG A 64 69.94 2.87 -3.21
N SER A 65 70.00 4.15 -2.82
CA SER A 65 69.78 4.60 -1.44
C SER A 65 68.35 4.43 -0.92
N HIS A 66 67.37 4.22 -1.81
CA HIS A 66 65.97 4.06 -1.45
C HIS A 66 65.33 2.93 -2.27
N PHE A 67 64.63 2.04 -1.58
CA PHE A 67 63.77 1.01 -2.14
C PHE A 67 62.55 1.60 -2.88
N ILE A 68 61.87 2.60 -2.32
CA ILE A 68 60.70 3.25 -2.96
C ILE A 68 60.86 4.77 -2.95
N ILE A 69 60.51 5.41 -4.07
CA ILE A 69 60.36 6.87 -4.16
C ILE A 69 59.00 7.22 -4.76
N VAL A 70 58.18 7.93 -4.00
CA VAL A 70 56.87 8.46 -4.42
C VAL A 70 56.93 9.98 -4.53
N ASN A 71 56.36 10.53 -5.60
CA ASN A 71 56.26 11.98 -5.79
C ASN A 71 54.83 12.40 -6.12
N GLY A 72 54.39 13.51 -5.54
CA GLY A 72 53.09 14.12 -5.77
C GLY A 72 53.07 15.61 -5.45
N LYS A 73 51.91 16.22 -5.69
CA LYS A 73 51.64 17.62 -5.36
C LYS A 73 50.20 17.77 -4.92
N CYS A 74 49.92 18.65 -3.96
CA CYS A 74 48.55 18.99 -3.60
C CYS A 74 47.83 19.61 -4.81
N LYS A 75 46.59 19.16 -5.05
CA LYS A 75 45.72 19.67 -6.12
C LYS A 75 45.27 21.11 -5.89
N SER A 76 45.20 21.54 -4.63
CA SER A 76 44.82 22.90 -4.29
C SER A 76 45.81 23.89 -4.90
N LYS A 77 45.30 24.89 -5.61
CA LYS A 77 46.09 25.98 -6.19
C LYS A 77 46.66 26.88 -5.10
N ALA A 78 45.88 27.12 -4.04
CA ALA A 78 46.31 27.92 -2.89
C ALA A 78 47.43 27.24 -2.08
N CYS A 79 47.38 25.91 -1.95
CA CYS A 79 48.38 25.15 -1.20
C CYS A 79 49.58 24.73 -2.07
N GLY A 80 49.32 23.98 -3.14
CA GLY A 80 50.36 23.51 -4.06
C GLY A 80 51.52 22.71 -3.43
N SER A 81 51.40 22.25 -2.18
CA SER A 81 52.50 21.61 -1.44
C SER A 81 53.04 20.38 -2.17
N SER A 82 54.36 20.27 -2.28
CA SER A 82 55.03 19.08 -2.80
C SER A 82 54.94 17.94 -1.79
N PHE A 83 54.87 16.71 -2.30
CA PHE A 83 54.92 15.51 -1.49
C PHE A 83 55.97 14.57 -2.08
N THR A 84 56.97 14.23 -1.28
CA THR A 84 57.94 13.19 -1.63
C THR A 84 58.03 12.21 -0.49
N ALA A 85 57.96 10.91 -0.78
CA ALA A 85 58.12 9.87 0.22
C ALA A 85 59.20 8.87 -0.18
N TYR A 86 60.03 8.49 0.80
CA TYR A 86 61.14 7.57 0.66
C TYR A 86 60.91 6.35 1.55
N VAL A 87 61.25 5.18 1.03
CA VAL A 87 61.40 3.94 1.80
C VAL A 87 62.79 3.42 1.52
N ASP A 88 63.55 3.12 2.57
CA ASP A 88 64.94 2.70 2.44
C ASP A 88 65.04 1.18 2.23
N THR A 89 64.24 0.40 2.94
CA THR A 89 64.24 -1.07 2.91
C THR A 89 62.84 -1.66 2.71
N GLU A 90 62.75 -2.83 2.08
CA GLU A 90 61.51 -3.59 1.99
C GLU A 90 61.13 -4.16 3.37
N PRO A 91 59.86 -4.05 3.82
CA PRO A 91 59.46 -4.54 5.13
C PRO A 91 59.37 -6.07 5.15
N LYS A 92 59.77 -6.69 6.27
CA LYS A 92 59.62 -8.15 6.45
C LYS A 92 58.18 -8.50 6.74
N LYS A 93 57.86 -9.80 6.66
CA LYS A 93 56.52 -10.31 6.96
C LYS A 93 56.11 -9.92 8.39
N GLY A 94 54.99 -9.22 8.51
CA GLY A 94 54.45 -8.73 9.77
C GLY A 94 54.97 -7.34 10.20
N GLU A 95 55.94 -6.77 9.49
CA GLU A 95 56.44 -5.41 9.77
C GLU A 95 55.64 -4.35 8.99
N HIS A 96 55.53 -3.15 9.58
CA HIS A 96 54.98 -2.00 8.88
C HIS A 96 55.94 -1.48 7.80
N LEU A 97 55.40 -1.05 6.67
CA LEU A 97 56.14 -0.21 5.72
C LEU A 97 56.23 1.20 6.31
N ILE A 98 57.44 1.67 6.58
CA ILE A 98 57.68 3.04 7.07
C ILE A 98 58.10 3.92 5.90
N MET A 99 57.25 4.88 5.53
CA MET A 99 57.56 5.88 4.50
C MET A 99 57.93 7.21 5.16
N ARG A 100 59.16 7.69 4.94
CA ARG A 100 59.56 9.06 5.31
C ARG A 100 58.99 10.05 4.29
N CYS A 101 57.90 10.73 4.67
CA CYS A 101 57.22 11.73 3.87
C CYS A 101 57.73 13.15 4.18
N VAL A 102 58.17 13.84 3.12
CA VAL A 102 58.60 15.23 3.11
C VAL A 102 57.52 16.06 2.40
N THR A 103 56.82 16.87 3.17
CA THR A 103 55.81 17.83 2.70
C THR A 103 55.69 18.96 3.72
N LYS A 104 55.16 20.11 3.32
CA LYS A 104 54.86 21.21 4.26
C LYS A 104 53.70 20.81 5.16
N ASP A 105 53.72 21.23 6.42
CA ASP A 105 52.53 21.22 7.26
C ASP A 105 51.56 22.28 6.70
N THR A 106 50.34 21.84 6.39
CA THR A 106 49.32 22.65 5.73
C THR A 106 48.05 22.79 6.55
N SER A 107 48.10 22.43 7.83
CA SER A 107 46.98 22.51 8.78
C SER A 107 46.34 23.90 8.86
N THR A 108 47.14 24.96 8.71
CA THR A 108 46.70 26.37 8.76
C THR A 108 46.52 27.02 7.39
N ILE A 109 46.78 26.27 6.30
CA ILE A 109 46.72 26.82 4.93
C ILE A 109 45.30 26.64 4.38
N PRO A 110 44.64 27.71 3.90
CA PRO A 110 43.34 27.60 3.25
C PRO A 110 43.39 26.68 2.03
N HIS A 111 42.45 25.74 1.95
CA HIS A 111 42.24 24.90 0.78
C HIS A 111 40.87 25.19 0.19
N GLU A 112 40.81 25.41 -1.13
CA GLU A 112 39.54 25.32 -1.85
C GLU A 112 38.94 23.90 -1.71
N LYS A 113 37.66 23.73 -2.04
CA LYS A 113 37.00 22.41 -2.04
C LYS A 113 37.59 21.50 -3.13
N VAL A 114 38.74 20.89 -2.84
CA VAL A 114 39.40 19.91 -3.71
C VAL A 114 39.28 18.51 -3.14
N LYS A 115 38.76 17.60 -3.96
CA LYS A 115 38.77 16.17 -3.69
C LYS A 115 39.74 15.44 -4.62
N ARG A 116 40.21 14.29 -4.17
CA ARG A 116 40.94 13.35 -5.03
C ARG A 116 40.02 12.80 -6.11
N GLN A 117 40.62 12.36 -7.21
CA GLN A 117 39.86 11.75 -8.30
C GLN A 117 39.53 10.30 -7.92
N LEU A 118 38.24 9.94 -7.95
CA LEU A 118 37.80 8.56 -7.76
C LEU A 118 37.96 7.77 -9.08
N ARG A 119 38.98 6.92 -9.16
CA ARG A 119 39.36 6.17 -10.37
C ARG A 119 39.60 4.68 -10.08
N PHE A 120 39.76 3.89 -11.15
CA PHE A 120 40.22 2.49 -11.11
C PHE A 120 39.48 1.59 -10.11
N GLN A 121 40.21 0.81 -9.32
CA GLN A 121 39.66 -0.21 -8.42
C GLN A 121 38.75 0.42 -7.36
N LYS A 122 39.17 1.53 -6.74
CA LYS A 122 38.35 2.25 -5.75
C LYS A 122 37.02 2.72 -6.34
N ARG A 123 37.00 3.17 -7.60
CA ARG A 123 35.75 3.55 -8.28
C ARG A 123 34.78 2.37 -8.45
N GLN A 124 35.28 1.17 -8.71
CA GLN A 124 34.43 -0.03 -8.82
C GLN A 124 33.87 -0.45 -7.46
N ILE A 125 34.70 -0.43 -6.41
CA ILE A 125 34.28 -0.76 -5.03
C ILE A 125 33.21 0.23 -4.55
N VAL A 126 33.49 1.53 -4.67
CA VAL A 126 32.53 2.58 -4.29
C VAL A 126 31.25 2.48 -5.13
N GLY A 127 31.35 2.19 -6.44
CA GLY A 127 30.17 1.97 -7.29
C GLY A 127 29.27 0.84 -6.81
N LYS A 128 29.87 -0.27 -6.37
CA LYS A 128 29.16 -1.41 -5.78
C LYS A 128 28.45 -1.01 -4.48
N ASP A 129 29.15 -0.36 -3.56
CA ASP A 129 28.57 0.07 -2.28
C ASP A 129 27.40 1.03 -2.48
N LEU A 130 27.53 1.96 -3.43
CA LEU A 130 26.51 2.95 -3.76
C LEU A 130 25.22 2.34 -4.33
N LEU A 131 25.29 1.16 -4.96
CA LEU A 131 24.11 0.40 -5.36
C LEU A 131 23.37 -0.22 -4.17
N VAL A 132 24.05 -0.46 -3.06
CA VAL A 132 23.45 -1.12 -1.89
C VAL A 132 22.82 -0.10 -0.94
N GLU A 133 23.55 0.94 -0.54
CA GLU A 133 23.11 1.85 0.52
C GLU A 133 22.73 3.27 0.04
N GLY A 134 23.12 3.64 -1.18
CA GLY A 134 22.87 4.95 -1.77
C GLY A 134 23.88 6.04 -1.38
N VAL A 135 23.90 7.13 -2.15
CA VAL A 135 24.93 8.19 -2.08
C VAL A 135 24.98 8.89 -0.71
N SER A 136 23.82 9.24 -0.15
CA SER A 136 23.77 9.98 1.12
C SER A 136 24.23 9.13 2.30
N ASN A 137 23.81 7.86 2.34
CA ASN A 137 24.18 6.96 3.44
C ASN A 137 25.65 6.55 3.34
N TRP A 138 26.16 6.29 2.13
CA TRP A 138 27.58 6.02 1.90
C TRP A 138 28.47 7.15 2.45
N ARG A 139 28.12 8.41 2.15
CA ARG A 139 28.88 9.56 2.67
C ARG A 139 28.81 9.66 4.20
N ARG A 140 27.63 9.47 4.80
CA ARG A 140 27.45 9.53 6.26
C ARG A 140 28.23 8.42 6.96
N ARG A 141 28.17 7.20 6.43
CA ARG A 141 28.90 6.04 6.95
C ARG A 141 30.40 6.28 6.89
N LEU A 142 30.93 6.73 5.76
CA LEU A 142 32.37 7.00 5.63
C LEU A 142 32.82 8.13 6.56
N ALA A 143 32.04 9.20 6.70
CA ALA A 143 32.34 10.27 7.65
C ALA A 143 32.35 9.76 9.11
N MET A 144 31.38 8.94 9.49
CA MET A 144 31.30 8.32 10.82
C MET A 144 32.49 7.39 11.10
N GLN A 145 32.99 6.68 10.09
CA GLN A 145 34.12 5.76 10.23
C GLN A 145 35.47 6.47 10.32
N GLU A 146 35.64 7.58 9.60
CA GLU A 146 36.97 8.17 9.36
C GLU A 146 37.19 9.51 10.08
N MET A 147 36.12 10.24 10.44
CA MET A 147 36.20 11.60 10.95
C MET A 147 35.77 11.71 12.41
N LYS A 148 36.45 12.56 13.17
CA LYS A 148 36.01 13.06 14.48
C LYS A 148 35.37 14.43 14.34
N ILE A 149 34.60 14.85 15.36
CA ILE A 149 34.06 16.22 15.41
C ILE A 149 35.24 17.22 15.43
N GLY A 150 35.22 18.20 14.53
CA GLY A 150 36.29 19.18 14.35
C GLY A 150 37.31 18.80 13.27
N ASP A 151 37.31 17.55 12.77
CA ASP A 151 38.15 17.18 11.64
C ASP A 151 37.71 17.91 10.36
N ILE A 152 38.71 18.25 9.54
CA ILE A 152 38.48 18.69 8.17
C ILE A 152 37.92 17.55 7.31
N GLU A 153 37.14 17.86 6.28
CA GLU A 153 36.58 16.84 5.40
C GLU A 153 37.68 16.15 4.56
N PRO A 154 37.84 14.81 4.63
CA PRO A 154 38.92 14.12 3.93
C PRO A 154 38.84 14.31 2.40
N PRO A 155 39.99 14.33 1.69
CA PRO A 155 40.02 14.40 0.24
C PRO A 155 39.35 13.22 -0.48
N PHE A 156 39.17 12.09 0.23
CA PHE A 156 38.53 10.88 -0.26
C PHE A 156 37.03 10.77 0.11
N LEU A 157 36.47 11.75 0.84
CA LEU A 157 35.01 11.88 0.98
C LEU A 157 34.47 12.64 -0.25
N TYR A 158 34.15 11.89 -1.30
CA TYR A 158 33.81 12.44 -2.62
C TYR A 158 32.44 13.12 -2.67
N GLU A 159 32.32 14.16 -3.49
CA GLU A 159 31.07 14.89 -3.74
C GLU A 159 29.94 14.00 -4.25
N SER A 160 28.71 14.33 -3.85
CA SER A 160 27.51 13.60 -4.25
C SER A 160 27.31 13.52 -5.77
N SER A 161 27.72 14.55 -6.52
CA SER A 161 27.68 14.59 -7.99
C SER A 161 28.55 13.49 -8.61
N ILE A 162 29.79 13.34 -8.11
CA ILE A 162 30.73 12.31 -8.53
C ILE A 162 30.21 10.93 -8.15
N LEU A 163 29.71 10.76 -6.92
CA LEU A 163 29.17 9.49 -6.45
C LEU A 163 27.93 9.06 -7.27
N ARG A 164 27.02 9.98 -7.60
CA ARG A 164 25.88 9.68 -8.50
C ARG A 164 26.36 9.18 -9.87
N LYS A 165 27.38 9.83 -10.45
CA LYS A 165 27.98 9.39 -11.72
C LYS A 165 28.66 8.02 -11.61
N VAL A 166 29.36 7.75 -10.50
CA VAL A 166 29.98 6.43 -10.23
C VAL A 166 28.91 5.34 -10.13
N LYS A 167 27.84 5.61 -9.36
CA LYS A 167 26.69 4.71 -9.21
C LYS A 167 26.08 4.41 -10.57
N GLN A 168 25.84 5.44 -11.38
CA GLN A 168 25.30 5.29 -12.73
C GLN A 168 26.21 4.44 -13.63
N GLU A 169 27.50 4.76 -13.72
CA GLU A 169 28.45 4.00 -14.56
C GLU A 169 28.57 2.54 -14.13
N TYR A 170 28.57 2.29 -12.81
CA TYR A 170 28.62 0.93 -12.28
C TYR A 170 27.34 0.17 -12.61
N HIS A 171 26.17 0.80 -12.43
CA HIS A 171 24.88 0.23 -12.81
C HIS A 171 24.80 -0.10 -14.31
N ASP A 172 25.23 0.83 -15.15
CA ASP A 172 25.20 0.69 -16.61
C ASP A 172 26.11 -0.47 -17.04
N LYS A 173 27.28 -0.61 -16.41
CA LYS A 173 28.16 -1.77 -16.59
C LYS A 173 27.50 -3.08 -16.17
N THR A 174 26.75 -3.14 -15.06
CA THR A 174 26.05 -4.37 -14.62
C THR A 174 24.86 -4.76 -15.52
N LEU A 175 24.29 -3.79 -16.24
CA LEU A 175 23.22 -4.02 -17.20
C LEU A 175 23.74 -4.24 -18.63
N ASP A 176 25.06 -4.30 -18.82
CA ASP A 176 25.71 -4.36 -20.12
C ASP A 176 25.17 -3.26 -21.05
N VAL A 177 25.13 -2.03 -20.53
CA VAL A 177 24.83 -0.80 -21.27
C VAL A 177 26.17 -0.13 -21.52
N GLY A 178 26.77 -0.42 -22.68
CA GLY A 178 28.07 0.07 -23.07
C GLY A 178 28.02 1.51 -23.60
N PRO A 179 29.16 2.22 -23.65
CA PRO A 179 29.27 3.53 -24.32
C PRO A 179 28.88 3.48 -25.80
N LYS A 180 28.92 2.29 -26.42
CA LYS A 180 28.59 2.02 -27.83
C LYS A 180 27.09 1.89 -28.07
N ASP A 181 26.28 1.62 -27.03
CA ASP A 181 24.84 1.39 -27.16
C ASP A 181 24.05 2.67 -27.48
N GLY A 182 24.74 3.81 -27.62
CA GLY A 182 24.13 5.08 -27.94
C GLY A 182 23.36 5.69 -26.77
N LYS A 183 22.82 6.89 -26.99
CA LYS A 183 21.97 7.59 -26.02
C LYS A 183 20.48 7.28 -26.19
N ASP A 184 20.10 6.70 -27.32
CA ASP A 184 18.70 6.46 -27.69
C ASP A 184 18.19 5.13 -27.10
N PRO A 185 17.26 5.17 -26.13
CA PRO A 185 16.70 3.96 -25.53
C PRO A 185 15.96 3.08 -26.55
N ILE A 186 15.33 3.65 -27.58
CA ILE A 186 14.54 2.88 -28.56
C ILE A 186 15.48 2.03 -29.42
N TYR A 187 16.59 2.60 -29.87
CA TYR A 187 17.62 1.87 -30.61
C TYR A 187 18.18 0.68 -29.80
N ILE A 188 18.41 0.88 -28.50
CA ILE A 188 18.90 -0.19 -27.61
C ILE A 188 17.88 -1.31 -27.49
N ILE A 189 16.61 -0.98 -27.26
CA ILE A 189 15.52 -1.96 -27.16
C ILE A 189 15.37 -2.74 -28.47
N ARG A 190 15.52 -2.06 -29.62
CA ARG A 190 15.55 -2.72 -30.94
C ARG A 190 16.68 -3.72 -31.06
N ASN A 191 17.88 -3.38 -30.60
CA ASN A 191 19.00 -4.32 -30.60
C ASN A 191 18.73 -5.49 -29.65
N MET A 192 18.18 -5.24 -28.45
CA MET A 192 17.82 -6.28 -27.49
C MET A 192 16.84 -7.31 -28.06
N LYS A 193 15.89 -6.88 -28.90
CA LYS A 193 14.94 -7.80 -29.57
C LYS A 193 15.64 -8.89 -30.39
N HIS A 194 16.84 -8.62 -30.90
CA HIS A 194 17.57 -9.51 -31.79
C HIS A 194 18.84 -10.12 -31.18
N THR A 195 19.15 -9.84 -29.91
CA THR A 195 20.38 -10.31 -29.26
C THR A 195 20.11 -11.08 -27.98
N SER A 196 20.97 -12.05 -27.69
CA SER A 196 20.95 -12.76 -26.41
C SER A 196 21.27 -11.79 -25.26
N PRO A 197 20.61 -11.91 -24.09
CA PRO A 197 19.64 -12.93 -23.69
C PRO A 197 18.16 -12.58 -23.96
N TYR A 198 17.86 -11.46 -24.63
CA TYR A 198 16.49 -10.93 -24.71
C TYR A 198 15.77 -11.30 -26.02
N CYS A 199 16.45 -11.95 -26.96
CA CYS A 199 15.84 -12.41 -28.20
C CYS A 199 14.62 -13.31 -27.91
N GLY A 200 13.53 -13.05 -28.64
CA GLY A 200 12.24 -13.73 -28.41
C GLY A 200 11.44 -13.23 -27.19
N SER A 201 11.96 -12.28 -26.40
CA SER A 201 11.23 -11.68 -25.28
C SER A 201 10.61 -10.31 -25.59
N ILE A 202 11.02 -9.66 -26.67
CA ILE A 202 10.50 -8.35 -27.10
C ILE A 202 9.81 -8.52 -28.45
N HIS A 203 8.54 -8.11 -28.51
CA HIS A 203 7.65 -8.45 -29.62
C HIS A 203 7.34 -7.25 -30.49
N GLU A 204 6.99 -6.12 -29.88
CA GLU A 204 6.60 -4.90 -30.59
C GLU A 204 7.41 -3.70 -30.10
N ILE A 205 7.75 -2.77 -31.00
CA ILE A 205 8.46 -1.53 -30.69
C ILE A 205 7.96 -0.42 -31.64
N THR A 206 7.31 0.62 -31.10
CA THR A 206 6.94 1.80 -31.87
C THR A 206 7.93 2.95 -31.67
N LEU A 207 8.22 3.67 -32.75
CA LEU A 207 9.16 4.79 -32.77
C LEU A 207 8.53 6.10 -32.29
N ASP A 208 7.38 6.46 -32.88
CA ASP A 208 6.63 7.66 -32.52
C ASP A 208 5.48 7.30 -31.57
N LYS A 209 5.49 7.95 -30.40
CA LYS A 209 4.92 7.49 -29.13
C LYS A 209 5.38 6.07 -28.79
N ILE A 210 6.26 5.95 -27.80
CA ILE A 210 6.86 4.65 -27.46
C ILE A 210 5.78 3.68 -26.96
N CYS A 211 5.81 2.48 -27.51
CA CYS A 211 5.08 1.31 -27.07
C CYS A 211 6.01 0.10 -27.26
N VAL A 212 6.20 -0.68 -26.20
CA VAL A 212 7.01 -1.90 -26.26
C VAL A 212 6.22 -3.03 -25.61
N HIS A 213 5.86 -4.03 -26.40
CA HIS A 213 5.30 -5.29 -25.89
C HIS A 213 6.44 -6.24 -25.60
N TYR A 214 6.51 -6.76 -24.39
CA TYR A 214 7.53 -7.73 -24.02
C TYR A 214 6.94 -8.77 -23.07
N ARG A 215 7.43 -10.00 -23.23
CA ARG A 215 7.11 -11.18 -22.42
C ARG A 215 8.08 -12.28 -22.81
N THR A 216 8.54 -13.07 -21.85
CA THR A 216 9.45 -14.19 -22.06
C THR A 216 8.70 -15.43 -22.60
N PRO A 217 9.39 -16.34 -23.32
CA PRO A 217 8.82 -17.63 -23.69
C PRO A 217 8.38 -18.47 -22.47
N THR A 218 9.08 -18.33 -21.35
CA THR A 218 8.77 -19.03 -20.10
C THR A 218 7.45 -18.57 -19.49
N GLN A 219 7.10 -17.28 -19.57
CA GLN A 219 5.79 -16.78 -19.15
C GLN A 219 4.65 -17.47 -19.93
N MET A 220 4.82 -17.63 -21.24
CA MET A 220 3.84 -18.34 -22.07
C MET A 220 3.68 -19.81 -21.66
N HIS A 221 4.80 -20.48 -21.33
CA HIS A 221 4.75 -21.85 -20.83
C HIS A 221 4.03 -21.95 -19.48
N VAL A 222 4.38 -21.10 -18.52
CA VAL A 222 3.76 -21.05 -17.18
C VAL A 222 2.27 -20.78 -17.28
N TYR A 223 1.85 -19.82 -18.13
CA TYR A 223 0.43 -19.53 -18.32
C TYR A 223 -0.33 -20.70 -18.96
N ARG A 224 0.27 -21.41 -19.93
CA ARG A 224 -0.34 -22.62 -20.51
C ARG A 224 -0.53 -23.73 -19.48
N GLU A 225 0.47 -23.96 -18.62
CA GLU A 225 0.34 -24.94 -17.54
C GLU A 225 -0.71 -24.52 -16.51
N TYR A 226 -0.78 -23.24 -16.17
CA TYR A 226 -1.87 -22.70 -15.35
C TYR A 226 -3.24 -23.00 -15.96
N CYS A 227 -3.41 -22.71 -17.26
CA CYS A 227 -4.64 -22.97 -17.99
C CYS A 227 -5.02 -24.45 -18.06
N ARG A 228 -4.05 -25.36 -18.06
CA ARG A 228 -4.27 -26.81 -18.07
C ARG A 228 -4.76 -27.32 -16.71
N LYS A 229 -4.32 -26.69 -15.62
CA LYS A 229 -4.58 -27.15 -14.25
C LYS A 229 -5.77 -26.49 -13.58
N LYS A 230 -6.05 -25.23 -13.91
CA LYS A 230 -7.13 -24.46 -13.29
C LYS A 230 -8.36 -24.48 -14.20
N PRO A 231 -9.51 -24.99 -13.74
CA PRO A 231 -10.73 -25.02 -14.53
C PRO A 231 -11.30 -23.61 -14.76
N TYR A 232 -11.05 -22.69 -13.81
CA TYR A 232 -11.48 -21.30 -13.89
C TYR A 232 -10.27 -20.37 -13.84
N ARG A 233 -9.97 -19.73 -14.98
CA ARG A 233 -8.77 -18.92 -15.22
C ARG A 233 -9.14 -17.45 -15.13
N ARG A 234 -8.53 -16.76 -14.16
CA ARG A 234 -8.76 -15.35 -13.88
C ARG A 234 -7.48 -14.58 -14.08
N ILE A 235 -7.55 -13.46 -14.77
CA ILE A 235 -6.46 -12.50 -14.90
C ILE A 235 -6.87 -11.12 -14.34
N ALA A 236 -5.90 -10.37 -13.84
CA ALA A 236 -6.06 -8.97 -13.52
C ALA A 236 -5.14 -8.11 -14.40
N MET A 237 -5.60 -6.92 -14.75
CA MET A 237 -4.90 -5.96 -15.61
C MET A 237 -4.88 -4.58 -14.97
N ASP A 238 -3.73 -3.94 -14.98
CA ASP A 238 -3.55 -2.58 -14.45
C ASP A 238 -2.33 -1.89 -15.08
N ALA A 239 -2.20 -0.58 -14.89
CA ALA A 239 -1.10 0.23 -15.36
C ALA A 239 -0.57 1.27 -14.34
N THR A 240 0.74 1.53 -14.39
CA THR A 240 1.37 2.53 -13.52
C THR A 240 2.48 3.33 -14.20
N GLY A 241 2.49 4.64 -13.96
CA GLY A 241 3.45 5.60 -14.52
C GLY A 241 4.73 5.78 -13.69
N SER A 242 4.97 4.98 -12.64
CA SER A 242 6.03 5.25 -11.66
C SER A 242 7.43 4.78 -12.05
N PHE A 243 7.57 3.97 -13.11
CA PHE A 243 8.81 3.23 -13.38
C PHE A 243 9.67 3.79 -14.51
N VAL A 244 9.05 4.33 -15.57
CA VAL A 244 9.77 4.73 -16.80
C VAL A 244 9.78 6.25 -16.95
N SER A 245 10.97 6.82 -17.13
CA SER A 245 11.15 8.25 -17.37
C SER A 245 10.76 8.61 -18.80
N LYS A 246 10.24 9.82 -18.98
CA LYS A 246 10.00 10.42 -20.30
C LYS A 246 11.25 10.33 -21.18
N ILE A 247 11.05 10.07 -22.47
CA ILE A 247 12.11 9.94 -23.46
C ILE A 247 12.29 11.28 -24.16
N GLN A 248 13.54 11.68 -24.36
CA GLN A 248 13.88 12.86 -25.16
C GLN A 248 13.74 12.52 -26.64
N ILE A 249 12.80 13.16 -27.35
CA ILE A 249 12.53 12.92 -28.77
C ILE A 249 13.43 13.81 -29.63
N THR A 250 13.43 15.11 -29.35
CA THR A 250 14.33 16.12 -29.95
C THR A 250 14.86 17.04 -28.85
N ASN A 251 15.79 17.96 -29.15
CA ASN A 251 16.43 18.80 -28.12
C ASN A 251 15.44 19.57 -27.21
N ASN A 252 14.21 19.84 -27.66
CA ASN A 252 13.20 20.58 -26.90
C ASN A 252 11.89 19.80 -26.68
N LEU A 253 11.80 18.54 -27.10
CA LEU A 253 10.58 17.73 -27.01
C LEU A 253 10.80 16.45 -26.22
N GLN A 254 9.90 16.18 -25.28
CA GLN A 254 9.86 14.95 -24.50
C GLN A 254 8.56 14.20 -24.76
N SER A 255 8.62 12.87 -24.61
CA SER A 255 7.43 12.03 -24.63
C SER A 255 6.44 12.42 -23.51
N GLY A 256 5.19 12.00 -23.66
CA GLY A 256 4.24 11.90 -22.57
C GLY A 256 4.70 10.96 -21.45
N HIS A 257 3.86 10.81 -20.43
CA HIS A 257 4.09 9.81 -19.38
C HIS A 257 4.06 8.40 -19.98
N ILE A 258 5.02 7.57 -19.59
CA ILE A 258 5.12 6.18 -20.05
C ILE A 258 4.69 5.28 -18.89
N PHE A 259 3.67 4.48 -19.14
CA PHE A 259 3.09 3.60 -18.14
C PHE A 259 3.49 2.16 -18.41
N LEU A 260 3.74 1.43 -17.33
CA LEU A 260 3.88 -0.02 -17.33
C LEU A 260 2.49 -0.63 -17.17
N TYR A 261 2.04 -1.37 -18.18
CA TYR A 261 0.86 -2.21 -18.18
C TYR A 261 1.28 -3.66 -17.88
N VAL A 262 0.52 -4.32 -17.01
CA VAL A 262 0.77 -5.72 -16.63
C VAL A 262 -0.52 -6.52 -16.68
N MET A 263 -0.39 -7.78 -17.08
CA MET A 263 -1.38 -8.82 -16.81
C MET A 263 -0.79 -9.75 -15.77
N VAL A 264 -1.55 -10.06 -14.72
CA VAL A 264 -1.10 -10.95 -13.64
C VAL A 264 -2.13 -12.05 -13.36
N ILE A 265 -1.62 -13.18 -12.88
CA ILE A 265 -2.41 -14.26 -12.29
C ILE A 265 -1.95 -14.51 -10.86
N ASN A 266 -2.82 -15.15 -10.08
CA ASN A 266 -2.46 -15.70 -8.77
C ASN A 266 -2.53 -17.22 -8.82
N VAL A 267 -1.43 -17.86 -8.43
CA VAL A 267 -1.33 -19.31 -8.28
C VAL A 267 -0.81 -19.60 -6.88
N GLU A 268 -1.68 -20.14 -6.02
CA GLU A 268 -1.32 -20.57 -4.66
C GLU A 268 -0.66 -19.45 -3.81
N GLY A 269 -1.11 -18.21 -3.99
CA GLY A 269 -0.56 -17.03 -3.30
C GLY A 269 0.65 -16.40 -4.00
N LEU A 270 1.17 -17.01 -5.06
CA LEU A 270 2.20 -16.43 -5.91
C LEU A 270 1.58 -15.55 -7.00
N ILE A 271 1.98 -14.29 -7.04
CA ILE A 271 1.60 -13.35 -8.10
C ILE A 271 2.57 -13.51 -9.26
N ILE A 272 2.03 -13.85 -10.43
CA ILE A 272 2.82 -14.18 -11.62
C ILE A 272 2.46 -13.19 -12.73
N PRO A 273 3.40 -12.36 -13.20
CA PRO A 273 3.20 -11.52 -14.37
C PRO A 273 3.26 -12.38 -15.64
N ILE A 274 2.27 -12.27 -16.52
CA ILE A 274 2.15 -13.14 -17.70
C ILE A 274 2.31 -12.39 -19.04
N ASN A 275 2.22 -11.07 -19.01
CA ASN A 275 2.33 -10.22 -20.18
C ASN A 275 2.54 -8.76 -19.77
N GLU A 276 3.44 -8.06 -20.45
CA GLU A 276 3.81 -6.69 -20.12
C GLU A 276 3.81 -5.78 -21.36
N MET A 277 3.53 -4.50 -21.12
CA MET A 277 3.71 -3.44 -22.10
C MET A 277 4.20 -2.19 -21.38
N ILE A 278 5.17 -1.47 -21.95
CA ILE A 278 5.34 -0.05 -21.61
C ILE A 278 4.78 0.80 -22.74
N SER A 279 4.00 1.82 -22.43
CA SER A 279 3.38 2.65 -23.46
C SER A 279 3.16 4.08 -23.00
N GLU A 280 3.42 5.02 -23.90
CA GLU A 280 2.94 6.41 -23.81
C GLU A 280 1.47 6.54 -24.22
N LYS A 281 0.96 5.57 -24.99
CA LYS A 281 -0.44 5.55 -25.45
C LYS A 281 -1.34 4.91 -24.39
N HIS A 282 -2.52 5.52 -24.20
CA HIS A 282 -3.55 5.14 -23.22
C HIS A 282 -4.90 4.81 -23.85
N ASP A 283 -4.95 4.63 -25.16
CA ASP A 283 -6.19 4.38 -25.89
C ASP A 283 -6.55 2.88 -25.94
N THR A 284 -7.85 2.62 -26.11
CA THR A 284 -8.43 1.29 -26.27
C THR A 284 -7.73 0.45 -27.33
N ASN A 285 -7.42 1.03 -28.50
CA ASN A 285 -6.87 0.29 -29.63
C ASN A 285 -5.46 -0.23 -29.33
N THR A 286 -4.64 0.56 -28.64
CA THR A 286 -3.29 0.14 -28.26
C THR A 286 -3.33 -1.01 -27.26
N ILE A 287 -4.18 -0.92 -26.22
CA ILE A 287 -4.32 -1.99 -25.22
C ILE A 287 -4.95 -3.24 -25.85
N GLU A 288 -5.93 -3.08 -26.74
CA GLU A 288 -6.55 -4.18 -27.47
C GLU A 288 -5.53 -4.90 -28.34
N TYR A 289 -4.67 -4.16 -29.05
CA TYR A 289 -3.61 -4.73 -29.86
C TYR A 289 -2.64 -5.55 -29.00
N TRP A 290 -2.27 -5.05 -27.82
CA TRP A 290 -1.44 -5.78 -26.85
C TRP A 290 -2.09 -7.10 -26.38
N ILE A 291 -3.39 -7.10 -26.10
CA ILE A 291 -4.16 -8.32 -25.78
C ILE A 291 -4.21 -9.28 -26.97
N LYS A 292 -4.56 -8.80 -28.16
CA LYS A 292 -4.68 -9.62 -29.37
C LYS A 292 -3.36 -10.27 -29.75
N GLU A 293 -2.25 -9.55 -29.62
CA GLU A 293 -0.91 -10.10 -29.84
C GLU A 293 -0.59 -11.24 -28.88
N TRP A 294 -1.00 -11.11 -27.61
CA TRP A 294 -0.85 -12.19 -26.63
C TRP A 294 -1.61 -13.46 -27.02
N LEU A 295 -2.87 -13.30 -27.41
CA LEU A 295 -3.72 -14.40 -27.87
C LEU A 295 -3.17 -15.02 -29.17
N ARG A 296 -2.69 -14.20 -30.11
CA ARG A 296 -2.08 -14.65 -31.38
C ARG A 296 -0.86 -15.54 -31.15
N MET A 297 -0.12 -15.32 -30.07
CA MET A 297 1.03 -16.15 -29.67
C MET A 297 0.62 -17.48 -29.00
N GLY A 298 -0.68 -17.80 -28.95
CA GLY A 298 -1.20 -19.04 -28.41
C GLY A 298 -1.43 -19.01 -26.90
N ALA A 299 -1.77 -17.84 -26.34
CA ALA A 299 -2.38 -17.75 -25.02
C ALA A 299 -3.86 -18.14 -25.08
N SER A 300 -4.31 -18.98 -24.15
CA SER A 300 -5.74 -19.30 -24.01
C SER A 300 -6.48 -18.11 -23.41
N LYS A 301 -7.71 -17.86 -23.88
CA LYS A 301 -8.58 -16.84 -23.28
C LYS A 301 -8.92 -17.21 -21.83
N PRO A 302 -8.87 -16.25 -20.89
CA PRO A 302 -9.30 -16.49 -19.51
C PRO A 302 -10.84 -16.59 -19.44
N GLU A 303 -11.37 -17.24 -18.42
CA GLU A 303 -12.80 -17.20 -18.08
C GLU A 303 -13.20 -15.84 -17.52
N GLU A 304 -12.28 -15.15 -16.83
CA GLU A 304 -12.54 -13.86 -16.19
C GLU A 304 -11.34 -12.91 -16.33
N ALA A 305 -11.61 -11.65 -16.67
CA ALA A 305 -10.62 -10.59 -16.75
C ALA A 305 -11.09 -9.37 -15.95
N ILE A 306 -10.20 -8.86 -15.09
CA ILE A 306 -10.50 -7.79 -14.13
C ILE A 306 -9.60 -6.59 -14.41
N SER A 307 -10.17 -5.38 -14.42
CA SER A 307 -9.41 -4.13 -14.44
C SER A 307 -10.10 -3.04 -13.63
N ASP A 308 -9.41 -1.93 -13.45
CA ASP A 308 -10.02 -0.70 -12.96
C ASP A 308 -11.11 -0.18 -13.90
N TYR A 309 -11.90 0.79 -13.43
CA TYR A 309 -13.01 1.39 -14.18
C TYR A 309 -12.56 2.42 -15.23
N LEU A 310 -11.50 2.10 -15.96
CA LEU A 310 -10.96 2.90 -17.06
C LEU A 310 -11.54 2.41 -18.39
N ARG A 311 -12.17 3.31 -19.15
CA ARG A 311 -12.80 3.00 -20.45
C ARG A 311 -11.84 2.33 -21.45
N ALA A 312 -10.57 2.73 -21.45
CA ALA A 312 -9.56 2.17 -22.33
C ALA A 312 -9.31 0.67 -22.04
N PHE A 313 -9.20 0.29 -20.76
CA PHE A 313 -9.07 -1.11 -20.36
C PHE A 313 -10.34 -1.90 -20.67
N LEU A 314 -11.51 -1.39 -20.26
CA LEU A 314 -12.78 -2.09 -20.49
C LEU A 314 -13.04 -2.32 -21.98
N GLY A 315 -12.82 -1.31 -22.82
CA GLY A 315 -13.02 -1.44 -24.26
C GLY A 315 -12.04 -2.41 -24.89
N ALA A 316 -10.79 -2.40 -24.42
CA ALA A 316 -9.75 -3.28 -24.94
C ALA A 316 -9.99 -4.73 -24.54
N MET A 317 -10.48 -4.97 -23.32
CA MET A 317 -10.82 -6.31 -22.85
C MET A 317 -12.07 -6.86 -23.54
N THR A 318 -13.15 -6.08 -23.65
CA THR A 318 -14.37 -6.54 -24.36
C THR A 318 -14.07 -6.81 -25.84
N SER A 319 -13.29 -5.95 -26.50
CA SER A 319 -12.93 -6.13 -27.91
C SER A 319 -11.90 -7.25 -28.10
N GLY A 320 -10.85 -7.28 -27.27
CA GLY A 320 -9.75 -8.23 -27.35
C GLY A 320 -10.15 -9.66 -27.03
N PHE A 321 -10.89 -9.87 -25.93
CA PHE A 321 -11.31 -11.20 -25.51
C PHE A 321 -12.63 -11.64 -26.14
N ASN A 322 -13.60 -10.74 -26.29
CA ASN A 322 -14.97 -11.09 -26.70
C ASN A 322 -15.37 -10.61 -28.09
N ARG A 323 -14.53 -9.81 -28.78
CA ARG A 323 -14.83 -9.21 -30.08
C ARG A 323 -16.10 -8.35 -30.05
N MET A 324 -16.34 -7.68 -28.93
CA MET A 324 -17.49 -6.82 -28.69
C MET A 324 -17.04 -5.44 -28.22
N THR A 325 -17.73 -4.40 -28.65
CA THR A 325 -17.70 -3.12 -27.95
C THR A 325 -18.28 -3.27 -26.54
N ILE A 326 -18.03 -2.29 -25.66
CA ILE A 326 -18.61 -2.31 -24.31
C ILE A 326 -20.14 -2.35 -24.37
N LYS A 327 -20.75 -1.59 -25.30
CA LYS A 327 -22.21 -1.55 -25.51
C LYS A 327 -22.75 -2.93 -25.92
N GLU A 328 -22.13 -3.56 -26.92
CA GLU A 328 -22.55 -4.90 -27.38
C GLU A 328 -22.41 -5.95 -26.27
N TYR A 329 -21.29 -5.90 -25.52
CA TYR A 329 -21.05 -6.81 -24.41
C TYR A 329 -22.12 -6.68 -23.31
N VAL A 330 -22.38 -5.44 -22.87
CA VAL A 330 -23.41 -5.15 -21.85
C VAL A 330 -24.80 -5.57 -22.34
N SER A 331 -25.13 -5.30 -23.60
CA SER A 331 -26.41 -5.68 -24.20
C SER A 331 -26.57 -7.21 -24.26
N ALA A 332 -25.56 -7.93 -24.73
CA ALA A 332 -25.59 -9.40 -24.81
C ALA A 332 -25.75 -10.02 -23.41
N CYS A 333 -25.05 -9.49 -22.42
CA CYS A 333 -25.17 -9.91 -21.03
C CYS A 333 -26.57 -9.65 -20.46
N PHE A 334 -27.14 -8.47 -20.70
CA PHE A 334 -28.49 -8.13 -20.24
C PHE A 334 -29.55 -9.04 -20.87
N SER A 335 -29.42 -9.33 -22.17
CA SER A 335 -30.31 -10.29 -22.84
C SER A 335 -30.20 -11.70 -22.24
N ALA A 336 -28.99 -12.17 -21.91
CA ALA A 336 -28.79 -13.48 -21.29
C ALA A 336 -29.44 -13.57 -19.90
N ILE A 337 -29.38 -12.49 -19.11
CA ILE A 337 -30.06 -12.41 -17.81
C ILE A 337 -31.58 -12.58 -17.96
N ASN A 338 -32.18 -11.88 -18.92
CA ASN A 338 -33.64 -11.94 -19.16
C ASN A 338 -34.09 -13.31 -19.69
N SER A 339 -33.27 -13.97 -20.51
CA SER A 339 -33.58 -15.30 -21.06
C SER A 339 -33.40 -16.42 -20.04
N HIS A 340 -32.56 -16.26 -19.01
CA HIS A 340 -32.46 -17.23 -17.91
C HIS A 340 -33.74 -17.34 -17.07
N HIS A 341 -34.64 -16.35 -17.14
CA HIS A 341 -35.93 -16.38 -16.44
C HIS A 341 -37.01 -17.25 -17.12
N THR A 342 -36.84 -17.65 -18.39
CA THR A 342 -37.91 -18.30 -19.18
C THR A 342 -37.88 -19.82 -19.24
N LYS A 343 -37.08 -20.53 -18.42
CA LYS A 343 -37.05 -22.02 -18.35
C LYS A 343 -36.81 -22.73 -19.70
N ILE A 344 -36.20 -22.07 -20.68
CA ILE A 344 -35.74 -22.72 -21.91
C ILE A 344 -34.26 -23.09 -21.72
N PHE A 345 -34.00 -24.39 -21.86
CA PHE A 345 -32.69 -25.03 -21.70
C PHE A 345 -31.63 -24.44 -22.66
N GLU A 346 -30.36 -24.49 -22.19
CA GLU A 346 -29.11 -24.24 -22.92
C GLU A 346 -28.95 -22.85 -23.58
N ILE A 347 -28.63 -21.83 -22.78
CA ILE A 347 -28.08 -20.59 -23.33
C ILE A 347 -26.57 -20.61 -23.13
N ASN A 348 -25.86 -20.72 -24.26
CA ASN A 348 -24.42 -20.48 -24.36
C ASN A 348 -24.05 -19.19 -23.62
N LYS A 349 -22.88 -19.19 -22.95
CA LYS A 349 -22.35 -17.98 -22.29
C LYS A 349 -22.45 -16.78 -23.24
N PRO A 350 -22.90 -15.59 -22.79
CA PRO A 350 -23.09 -14.44 -23.67
C PRO A 350 -21.79 -13.91 -24.27
N ALA A 351 -20.64 -14.32 -23.72
CA ALA A 351 -19.32 -14.01 -24.22
C ALA A 351 -18.30 -15.09 -23.76
N ASP A 352 -17.12 -15.10 -24.36
CA ASP A 352 -16.05 -16.05 -24.03
C ASP A 352 -15.43 -15.78 -22.65
N THR A 353 -15.23 -14.50 -22.32
CA THR A 353 -14.59 -14.03 -21.09
C THR A 353 -15.52 -13.08 -20.33
N TYR A 354 -15.67 -13.33 -19.03
CA TYR A 354 -16.37 -12.44 -18.11
C TYR A 354 -15.50 -11.21 -17.79
N ILE A 355 -15.93 -10.03 -18.23
CA ILE A 355 -15.19 -8.78 -17.99
C ILE A 355 -15.74 -8.12 -16.73
N ARG A 356 -14.86 -7.80 -15.78
CA ARG A 356 -15.26 -7.21 -14.51
C ARG A 356 -14.44 -6.00 -14.09
N VAL A 357 -15.08 -5.13 -13.33
CA VAL A 357 -14.50 -3.93 -12.73
C VAL A 357 -13.99 -4.23 -11.33
N ASP A 358 -12.79 -3.77 -11.02
CA ASP A 358 -12.26 -3.82 -9.66
C ASP A 358 -13.16 -3.08 -8.67
N VAL A 359 -13.57 -3.80 -7.64
CA VAL A 359 -14.54 -3.32 -6.65
C VAL A 359 -13.96 -2.18 -5.79
N ALA A 360 -12.65 -2.18 -5.53
CA ALA A 360 -12.01 -1.13 -4.73
C ALA A 360 -12.04 0.21 -5.46
N HIS A 361 -11.66 0.19 -6.74
CA HIS A 361 -11.69 1.35 -7.62
C HIS A 361 -13.11 1.86 -7.84
N LEU A 362 -14.09 0.97 -7.99
CA LEU A 362 -15.49 1.38 -8.09
C LEU A 362 -16.01 2.03 -6.80
N ILE A 363 -15.76 1.45 -5.62
CA ILE A 363 -16.20 2.05 -4.37
C ILE A 363 -15.47 3.38 -4.11
N LYS A 364 -14.18 3.47 -4.46
CA LYS A 364 -13.43 4.75 -4.42
C LYS A 364 -14.15 5.77 -5.29
N LEU A 365 -14.49 5.45 -6.54
CA LEU A 365 -15.23 6.34 -7.43
C LEU A 365 -16.55 6.83 -6.82
N VAL A 366 -17.39 5.91 -6.33
CA VAL A 366 -18.69 6.23 -5.72
C VAL A 366 -18.51 7.12 -4.49
N CYS A 367 -17.50 6.84 -3.66
CA CYS A 367 -17.18 7.64 -2.48
C CYS A 367 -16.77 9.09 -2.78
N HIS A 368 -16.34 9.38 -4.02
CA HIS A 368 -15.92 10.70 -4.50
C HIS A 368 -17.02 11.41 -5.31
N TRP A 369 -18.24 10.86 -5.40
CA TRP A 369 -19.34 11.57 -6.07
C TRP A 369 -19.68 12.88 -5.35
N LYS A 370 -19.74 13.96 -6.14
CA LYS A 370 -20.02 15.33 -5.68
C LYS A 370 -21.36 15.46 -4.95
N CYS A 371 -22.32 14.55 -5.19
CA CYS A 371 -23.60 14.55 -4.46
C CYS A 371 -23.43 14.34 -2.94
N PHE A 372 -22.30 13.77 -2.50
CA PHE A 372 -21.98 13.61 -1.08
C PHE A 372 -21.24 14.80 -0.46
N ASP A 373 -20.81 15.78 -1.25
CA ASP A 373 -20.10 16.95 -0.73
C ASP A 373 -20.98 17.71 0.25
N LYS A 374 -20.42 18.05 1.42
CA LYS A 374 -21.09 18.76 2.52
C LYS A 374 -22.33 18.04 3.08
N LYS A 375 -22.57 16.77 2.73
CA LYS A 375 -23.62 15.92 3.34
C LYS A 375 -23.10 15.25 4.61
N HIS A 376 -24.02 14.80 5.45
CA HIS A 376 -23.67 14.07 6.66
C HIS A 376 -22.97 12.74 6.30
N PRO A 377 -21.90 12.33 7.01
CA PRO A 377 -21.17 11.09 6.71
C PRO A 377 -22.03 9.83 6.71
N ASP A 378 -23.11 9.80 7.50
CA ASP A 378 -24.05 8.68 7.55
C ASP A 378 -24.84 8.54 6.24
N ILE A 379 -25.16 9.64 5.54
CA ILE A 379 -25.84 9.60 4.24
C ILE A 379 -24.93 8.96 3.20
N LYS A 380 -23.65 9.40 3.14
CA LYS A 380 -22.64 8.76 2.28
C LYS A 380 -22.49 7.27 2.64
N THR A 381 -22.39 6.95 3.92
CA THR A 381 -22.22 5.57 4.39
C THR A 381 -23.41 4.69 3.99
N PHE A 382 -24.64 5.18 4.13
CA PHE A 382 -25.85 4.47 3.73
C PHE A 382 -25.85 4.15 2.23
N PHE A 383 -25.72 5.17 1.37
CA PHE A 383 -25.78 4.96 -0.09
C PHE A 383 -24.60 4.15 -0.63
N VAL A 384 -23.38 4.32 -0.12
CA VAL A 384 -22.22 3.50 -0.52
C VAL A 384 -22.44 2.04 -0.12
N ARG A 385 -23.10 1.76 1.02
CA ARG A 385 -23.45 0.40 1.41
C ARG A 385 -24.56 -0.19 0.54
N CYS A 386 -25.53 0.59 0.08
CA CYS A 386 -26.48 0.13 -0.94
C CYS A 386 -25.77 -0.31 -2.23
N VAL A 387 -24.77 0.46 -2.68
CA VAL A 387 -23.93 0.06 -3.82
C VAL A 387 -23.13 -1.21 -3.54
N ALA A 388 -22.58 -1.35 -2.33
CA ALA A 388 -21.88 -2.57 -1.92
C ALA A 388 -22.78 -3.82 -1.91
N LEU A 389 -24.06 -3.66 -1.51
CA LEU A 389 -25.07 -4.72 -1.63
C LEU A 389 -25.28 -5.09 -3.10
N MET A 390 -25.51 -4.11 -3.98
CA MET A 390 -25.69 -4.32 -5.42
C MET A 390 -24.48 -5.01 -6.09
N ILE A 391 -23.25 -4.67 -5.70
CA ILE A 391 -22.03 -5.34 -6.16
C ILE A 391 -22.05 -6.84 -5.81
N SER A 392 -22.59 -7.19 -4.64
CA SER A 392 -22.58 -8.55 -4.11
C SER A 392 -23.75 -9.41 -4.59
N CYS A 393 -24.74 -8.82 -5.29
CA CYS A 393 -25.90 -9.55 -5.80
C CYS A 393 -25.50 -10.57 -6.86
N GLN A 394 -25.85 -11.84 -6.67
CA GLN A 394 -25.70 -12.92 -7.67
C GLN A 394 -27.01 -13.25 -8.39
N SER A 395 -28.10 -12.55 -8.06
CA SER A 395 -29.42 -12.69 -8.68
C SER A 395 -29.88 -11.34 -9.23
N PHE A 396 -30.35 -11.34 -10.48
CA PHE A 396 -30.88 -10.13 -11.10
C PHE A 396 -32.10 -9.58 -10.37
N LYS A 397 -32.99 -10.46 -9.88
CA LYS A 397 -34.18 -10.06 -9.11
C LYS A 397 -33.81 -9.34 -7.81
N THR A 398 -32.80 -9.85 -7.11
CA THR A 398 -32.30 -9.22 -5.87
C THR A 398 -31.62 -7.89 -6.16
N PHE A 399 -30.84 -7.81 -7.24
CA PHE A 399 -30.25 -6.56 -7.71
C PHE A 399 -31.32 -5.51 -8.04
N GLU A 400 -32.33 -5.88 -8.82
CA GLU A 400 -33.46 -5.02 -9.20
C GLU A 400 -34.19 -4.47 -7.98
N SER A 401 -34.48 -5.34 -7.01
CA SER A 401 -35.13 -4.97 -5.74
C SER A 401 -34.28 -3.96 -4.96
N ILE A 402 -33.00 -4.24 -4.70
CA ILE A 402 -32.12 -3.32 -3.95
C ILE A 402 -31.95 -1.98 -4.68
N LEU A 403 -31.84 -1.99 -6.00
CA LEU A 403 -31.79 -0.78 -6.80
C LEU A 403 -33.07 0.04 -6.64
N LEU A 404 -34.24 -0.58 -6.81
CA LEU A 404 -35.54 0.09 -6.64
C LEU A 404 -35.68 0.73 -5.26
N LEU A 405 -35.39 -0.02 -4.19
CA LEU A 405 -35.42 0.50 -2.82
C LEU A 405 -34.49 1.71 -2.66
N THR A 406 -33.28 1.62 -3.22
CA THR A 406 -32.27 2.70 -3.17
C THR A 406 -32.75 3.94 -3.90
N LEU A 407 -33.36 3.77 -5.08
CA LEU A 407 -33.93 4.86 -5.87
C LEU A 407 -35.08 5.54 -5.10
N THR A 408 -36.03 4.77 -4.57
CA THR A 408 -37.17 5.26 -3.77
C THR A 408 -36.71 6.13 -2.62
N VAL A 409 -35.73 5.69 -1.84
CA VAL A 409 -35.16 6.47 -0.72
C VAL A 409 -34.47 7.75 -1.21
N SER A 410 -33.81 7.71 -2.37
CA SER A 410 -33.07 8.88 -2.88
C SER A 410 -33.96 9.98 -3.47
N ILE A 411 -35.13 9.64 -4.02
CA ILE A 411 -35.97 10.59 -4.79
C ILE A 411 -37.24 11.05 -4.08
N GLN A 412 -37.71 10.36 -3.03
CA GLN A 412 -38.92 10.79 -2.31
C GLN A 412 -38.57 11.78 -1.19
N GLN A 413 -39.23 12.93 -1.19
CA GLN A 413 -38.94 14.03 -0.26
C GLN A 413 -39.43 13.77 1.18
N TYR A 414 -40.46 12.93 1.35
CA TYR A 414 -41.12 12.67 2.63
C TYR A 414 -41.00 11.20 3.03
N GLU A 415 -40.81 10.93 4.32
CA GLU A 415 -40.76 9.58 4.92
C GLU A 415 -41.66 9.47 6.17
N GLY A 416 -41.68 8.30 6.81
CA GLY A 416 -42.53 7.98 7.96
C GLY A 416 -43.93 7.53 7.54
N TYR A 417 -44.97 7.90 8.28
CA TYR A 417 -46.33 7.38 8.08
C TYR A 417 -47.25 8.41 7.43
N TYR A 418 -48.18 7.95 6.59
CA TYR A 418 -49.29 8.75 6.10
C TYR A 418 -50.35 8.95 7.20
N SER A 419 -51.30 9.86 6.97
CA SER A 419 -52.45 10.08 7.87
C SER A 419 -53.31 8.83 8.09
N THR A 420 -53.24 7.86 7.18
CA THR A 420 -53.90 6.56 7.28
C THR A 420 -53.21 5.57 8.22
N GLY A 421 -52.03 5.92 8.78
CA GLY A 421 -51.22 5.04 9.62
C GLY A 421 -50.33 4.06 8.85
N LEU A 422 -50.38 4.05 7.51
CA LEU A 422 -49.51 3.24 6.66
C LEU A 422 -48.14 3.91 6.47
N PRO A 423 -47.03 3.15 6.43
CA PRO A 423 -45.71 3.71 6.11
C PRO A 423 -45.68 4.23 4.67
N SER A 424 -44.87 5.26 4.43
CA SER A 424 -44.59 5.72 3.08
C SER A 424 -43.61 4.76 2.39
N PRO A 425 -43.58 4.72 1.04
CA PRO A 425 -42.66 3.85 0.30
C PRO A 425 -41.19 4.10 0.68
N ALA A 426 -40.81 5.36 0.93
CA ALA A 426 -39.46 5.68 1.42
C ALA A 426 -39.16 5.14 2.83
N GLU A 427 -40.14 5.11 3.73
CA GLU A 427 -39.96 4.53 5.08
C GLU A 427 -39.74 3.01 4.98
N GLU A 428 -40.59 2.33 4.22
CA GLU A 428 -40.51 0.89 4.00
C GLU A 428 -39.19 0.51 3.32
N ALA A 429 -38.86 1.19 2.23
CA ALA A 429 -37.63 0.94 1.49
C ALA A 429 -36.36 1.19 2.31
N LYS A 430 -36.35 2.24 3.13
CA LYS A 430 -35.25 2.52 4.05
C LYS A 430 -35.11 1.42 5.10
N ASN A 431 -36.20 0.99 5.73
CA ASN A 431 -36.17 -0.06 6.74
C ASN A 431 -35.66 -1.39 6.16
N GLU A 432 -36.09 -1.73 4.94
CA GLU A 432 -35.62 -2.91 4.22
C GLU A 432 -34.12 -2.83 3.90
N LEU A 433 -33.66 -1.71 3.35
CA LEU A 433 -32.22 -1.49 3.09
C LEU A 433 -31.38 -1.51 4.37
N GLU A 434 -31.86 -0.91 5.47
CA GLU A 434 -31.20 -0.96 6.77
C GLU A 434 -31.11 -2.39 7.31
N ASN A 435 -32.12 -3.22 7.06
CA ASN A 435 -32.07 -4.65 7.37
C ASN A 435 -31.00 -5.35 6.55
N HIS A 436 -31.00 -5.21 5.21
CA HIS A 436 -29.98 -5.79 4.33
C HIS A 436 -28.56 -5.37 4.74
N ILE A 437 -28.34 -4.08 5.02
CA ILE A 437 -27.05 -3.55 5.48
C ILE A 437 -26.63 -4.14 6.83
N ALA A 438 -27.59 -4.40 7.72
CA ALA A 438 -27.32 -4.95 9.04
C ALA A 438 -27.00 -6.46 9.01
N THR A 439 -27.53 -7.21 8.04
CA THR A 439 -27.49 -8.69 8.05
C THR A 439 -26.73 -9.34 6.90
N GLU A 440 -26.89 -8.88 5.66
CA GLU A 440 -26.59 -9.67 4.45
C GLU A 440 -25.16 -9.54 3.91
N ILE A 441 -24.30 -8.81 4.61
CA ILE A 441 -22.93 -8.63 4.14
C ILE A 441 -22.06 -9.82 4.60
N HIS A 442 -22.16 -10.93 3.87
CA HIS A 442 -21.40 -12.14 4.15
C HIS A 442 -19.94 -12.07 3.66
N HIS A 443 -19.03 -12.49 4.52
CA HIS A 443 -17.67 -12.89 4.16
C HIS A 443 -17.73 -14.28 3.51
N THR A 444 -17.63 -14.37 2.18
CA THR A 444 -17.32 -15.65 1.55
C THR A 444 -15.86 -15.99 1.87
N THR A 445 -15.63 -17.16 2.46
CA THR A 445 -14.36 -17.65 3.02
C THR A 445 -13.24 -17.88 1.98
N LEU A 446 -13.49 -17.62 0.70
CA LEU A 446 -12.52 -17.74 -0.40
C LEU A 446 -11.93 -16.39 -0.86
N ASP A 447 -12.40 -15.25 -0.33
CA ASP A 447 -11.84 -13.93 -0.64
C ASP A 447 -10.74 -13.55 0.38
N ILE A 448 -9.58 -14.21 0.31
CA ILE A 448 -8.37 -13.65 0.93
C ILE A 448 -7.81 -12.61 -0.04
N ASP A 449 -8.44 -11.45 -0.11
CA ASP A 449 -7.79 -10.24 -0.59
C ASP A 449 -8.36 -9.02 0.16
N HIS A 450 -7.49 -8.46 1.01
CA HIS A 450 -7.84 -7.37 1.89
C HIS A 450 -7.87 -6.03 1.13
N VAL A 451 -9.06 -5.52 0.83
CA VAL A 451 -9.23 -4.21 0.18
C VAL A 451 -8.95 -3.06 1.16
N GLU A 452 -7.86 -2.33 0.95
CA GLU A 452 -7.59 -1.03 1.60
C GLU A 452 -8.35 0.08 0.87
N ILE A 453 -9.46 0.57 1.44
CA ILE A 453 -10.17 1.75 0.94
C ILE A 453 -9.76 2.94 1.82
N THR A 454 -8.86 3.80 1.34
CA THR A 454 -8.54 5.07 2.00
C THR A 454 -9.36 6.21 1.40
N ASP A 455 -10.19 6.90 2.20
CA ASP A 455 -10.97 8.10 1.84
C ASP A 455 -10.10 9.37 1.62
N ARG A 456 -8.81 9.23 1.26
CA ARG A 456 -7.95 10.39 0.98
C ARG A 456 -8.17 10.87 -0.46
N ARG A 457 -8.52 12.15 -0.62
CA ARG A 457 -8.56 12.84 -1.92
C ARG A 457 -7.17 12.83 -2.53
N GLU A 458 -6.95 11.99 -3.54
CA GLU A 458 -5.80 12.10 -4.44
C GLU A 458 -6.27 12.86 -5.68
N GLU A 459 -5.52 13.89 -6.10
CA GLU A 459 -5.90 14.87 -7.14
C GLU A 459 -6.01 14.31 -8.58
N ASN A 460 -6.01 12.99 -8.76
CA ASN A 460 -6.25 12.33 -10.05
C ASN A 460 -7.61 11.63 -10.07
N ASP A 461 -8.67 12.37 -9.69
CA ASP A 461 -10.04 11.86 -9.71
C ASP A 461 -10.39 11.33 -11.10
N ILE A 462 -10.74 10.05 -11.18
CA ILE A 462 -11.36 9.40 -12.32
C ILE A 462 -12.74 10.06 -12.47
N THR A 463 -12.83 11.15 -13.21
CA THR A 463 -14.11 11.61 -13.71
C THR A 463 -14.63 10.54 -14.66
N LEU A 464 -15.86 10.07 -14.43
CA LEU A 464 -16.63 9.37 -15.44
C LEU A 464 -16.82 10.33 -16.62
N ASP A 465 -15.86 10.37 -17.53
CA ASP A 465 -15.96 11.02 -18.83
C ASP A 465 -16.81 10.13 -19.74
N ILE A 466 -18.00 9.79 -19.26
CA ILE A 466 -19.06 9.20 -20.07
C ILE A 466 -19.60 10.39 -20.85
N ASN A 467 -18.95 10.76 -21.96
CA ASN A 467 -19.38 11.87 -22.82
C ASN A 467 -20.92 11.96 -22.89
N ASP A 468 -21.48 13.14 -22.59
CA ASP A 468 -22.92 13.46 -22.66
C ASP A 468 -23.51 13.40 -24.09
N LYS A 469 -22.73 12.88 -25.05
CA LYS A 469 -23.17 12.67 -26.43
C LYS A 469 -23.80 11.28 -26.54
N GLU A 470 -25.11 11.24 -26.27
CA GLU A 470 -26.03 10.18 -26.71
C GLU A 470 -25.47 8.75 -26.62
N ASN A 471 -25.29 8.27 -25.38
CA ASN A 471 -25.15 6.84 -25.15
C ASN A 471 -26.51 6.16 -25.37
N ASP A 472 -26.78 5.81 -26.61
CA ASP A 472 -27.80 4.84 -26.99
C ASP A 472 -27.34 3.46 -26.48
N TYR A 473 -27.45 3.10 -25.18
CA TYR A 473 -27.35 1.66 -24.82
C TYR A 473 -28.58 0.93 -25.40
N SER A 474 -28.62 -0.40 -25.37
CA SER A 474 -29.84 -1.13 -25.80
C SER A 474 -31.07 -0.45 -25.18
N ASN A 475 -32.07 -0.15 -26.02
CA ASN A 475 -33.34 0.40 -25.58
C ASN A 475 -33.94 -0.42 -24.42
N ASP A 476 -33.57 -1.70 -24.27
CA ASP A 476 -34.09 -2.57 -23.24
C ASP A 476 -33.54 -2.27 -21.84
N ILE A 477 -32.23 -2.03 -21.67
CA ILE A 477 -31.65 -1.71 -20.35
C ILE A 477 -32.07 -0.31 -19.91
N HIS A 478 -32.12 0.64 -20.85
CA HIS A 478 -32.67 1.98 -20.60
C HIS A 478 -34.14 1.91 -20.22
N ARG A 479 -34.97 1.17 -20.98
CA ARG A 479 -36.40 0.99 -20.68
C ARG A 479 -36.62 0.31 -19.33
N TRP A 480 -35.77 -0.65 -18.96
CA TRP A 480 -35.80 -1.28 -17.65
C TRP A 480 -35.49 -0.29 -16.53
N ILE A 481 -34.43 0.52 -16.66
CA ILE A 481 -34.08 1.57 -15.70
C ILE A 481 -35.18 2.63 -15.59
N GLU A 482 -35.74 3.11 -16.70
CA GLU A 482 -36.84 4.09 -16.69
C GLU A 482 -38.10 3.51 -16.04
N LYS A 483 -38.38 2.22 -16.23
CA LYS A 483 -39.46 1.53 -15.51
C LYS A 483 -39.23 1.56 -14.00
N LEU A 484 -38.01 1.29 -13.53
CA LEU A 484 -37.67 1.35 -12.10
C LEU A 484 -37.79 2.77 -11.55
N LYS A 485 -37.37 3.77 -12.33
CA LYS A 485 -37.56 5.18 -11.97
C LYS A 485 -39.04 5.52 -11.79
N MET A 486 -39.88 5.19 -12.77
CA MET A 486 -41.32 5.43 -12.69
C MET A 486 -41.92 4.77 -11.45
N GLN A 487 -41.46 3.55 -11.11
CA GLN A 487 -41.89 2.85 -9.90
C GLN A 487 -41.44 3.54 -8.61
N ALA A 488 -40.21 4.03 -8.55
CA ALA A 488 -39.68 4.75 -7.38
C ALA A 488 -40.40 6.10 -7.16
N GLU A 489 -40.88 6.75 -8.22
CA GLU A 489 -41.60 8.03 -8.18
C GLU A 489 -43.06 7.88 -7.75
N ILE A 490 -43.60 6.66 -7.69
CA ILE A 490 -44.99 6.42 -7.27
C ILE A 490 -45.18 6.99 -5.85
N ASN A 491 -46.17 7.87 -5.71
CA ASN A 491 -46.54 8.55 -4.47
C ASN A 491 -45.48 9.52 -3.90
N SER A 492 -44.50 9.96 -4.70
CA SER A 492 -43.43 10.90 -4.26
C SER A 492 -43.97 12.25 -3.76
N ASP A 493 -45.09 12.73 -4.32
CA ASP A 493 -45.73 14.01 -3.95
C ASP A 493 -46.58 13.93 -2.68
N LYS A 494 -46.89 12.72 -2.20
CA LYS A 494 -47.72 12.54 -1.00
C LYS A 494 -46.91 12.86 0.25
N LYS A 495 -47.33 13.88 1.01
CA LYS A 495 -46.72 14.24 2.29
C LYS A 495 -46.94 13.15 3.33
N ALA A 496 -45.84 12.57 3.82
CA ALA A 496 -45.80 11.70 4.98
C ALA A 496 -45.44 12.50 6.25
N SER A 497 -45.40 11.83 7.40
CA SER A 497 -45.22 12.45 8.72
C SER A 497 -43.97 13.32 8.90
N ARG A 498 -42.91 13.13 8.08
CA ARG A 498 -41.65 13.90 8.19
C ARG A 498 -40.88 13.99 6.87
N LEU A 499 -39.86 14.85 6.84
CA LEU A 499 -38.91 14.94 5.73
C LEU A 499 -37.93 13.77 5.73
N ASN A 500 -37.64 13.25 4.54
CA ASN A 500 -36.63 12.21 4.34
C ASN A 500 -35.22 12.81 4.41
N ALA A 501 -34.43 12.44 5.42
CA ALA A 501 -33.05 12.91 5.56
C ALA A 501 -32.09 12.34 4.51
N PHE A 502 -32.48 11.25 3.84
CA PHE A 502 -31.73 10.61 2.76
C PHE A 502 -32.18 11.06 1.37
N TYR A 503 -33.12 12.01 1.28
CA TYR A 503 -33.51 12.62 0.00
C TYR A 503 -32.27 13.26 -0.67
N LEU A 504 -31.86 12.68 -1.80
CA LEU A 504 -30.65 13.02 -2.53
C LEU A 504 -30.84 12.76 -4.04
N PRO A 505 -31.64 13.59 -4.74
CA PRO A 505 -31.92 13.40 -6.18
C PRO A 505 -30.67 13.52 -7.08
N GLU A 506 -29.61 14.16 -6.61
CA GLU A 506 -28.33 14.19 -7.36
C GLU A 506 -27.58 12.85 -7.30
N PHE A 507 -27.81 12.03 -6.27
CA PHE A 507 -27.29 10.66 -6.23
C PHE A 507 -28.00 9.79 -7.26
N TYR A 508 -29.31 9.95 -7.41
CA TYR A 508 -30.13 9.25 -8.41
C TYR A 508 -29.50 9.34 -9.82
N LYS A 509 -29.12 10.54 -10.28
CA LYS A 509 -28.52 10.71 -11.61
C LYS A 509 -27.23 9.91 -11.80
N GLN A 510 -26.39 9.87 -10.75
CA GLN A 510 -25.11 9.16 -10.79
C GLN A 510 -25.28 7.64 -10.74
N ILE A 511 -26.16 7.14 -9.87
CA ILE A 511 -26.38 5.69 -9.73
C ILE A 511 -27.03 5.09 -10.96
N ILE A 512 -27.99 5.77 -11.59
CA ILE A 512 -28.64 5.32 -12.82
C ILE A 512 -27.62 5.17 -13.95
N ARG A 513 -26.73 6.17 -14.11
CA ARG A 513 -25.65 6.14 -15.10
C ARG A 513 -24.69 4.97 -14.85
N LEU A 514 -24.36 4.69 -13.59
CA LEU A 514 -23.56 3.54 -13.21
C LEU A 514 -24.28 2.22 -13.52
N CYS A 515 -25.59 2.15 -13.28
CA CYS A 515 -26.42 0.97 -13.51
C CYS A 515 -26.60 0.62 -14.98
N LEU A 516 -26.38 1.53 -15.93
CA LEU A 516 -26.32 1.16 -17.36
C LEU A 516 -25.20 0.16 -17.67
N GLU A 517 -24.21 0.06 -16.80
CA GLU A 517 -23.08 -0.86 -16.94
C GLU A 517 -23.01 -1.88 -15.79
N PHE A 518 -24.12 -2.13 -15.08
CA PHE A 518 -24.17 -3.10 -13.99
C PHE A 518 -23.64 -4.50 -14.32
N PRO A 519 -23.73 -5.01 -15.57
CA PRO A 519 -23.12 -6.30 -15.91
C PRO A 519 -21.59 -6.33 -15.72
N LEU A 520 -20.91 -5.18 -15.81
CA LEU A 520 -19.45 -5.09 -15.64
C LEU A 520 -19.02 -5.07 -14.18
N TRP A 521 -19.84 -4.60 -13.25
CA TRP A 521 -19.39 -4.36 -11.87
C TRP A 521 -20.17 -5.10 -10.78
N SER A 522 -21.33 -5.66 -11.10
CA SER A 522 -22.10 -6.48 -10.16
C SER A 522 -21.74 -7.97 -10.27
N GLY A 523 -22.10 -8.75 -9.25
CA GLY A 523 -22.02 -10.20 -9.24
C GLY A 523 -23.13 -10.92 -10.00
N VAL A 524 -24.07 -10.20 -10.64
CA VAL A 524 -25.31 -10.79 -11.20
C VAL A 524 -25.02 -11.84 -12.27
N LEU A 525 -23.94 -11.64 -13.03
CA LEU A 525 -23.50 -12.54 -14.08
C LEU A 525 -22.61 -13.70 -13.56
N ALA A 526 -22.19 -13.68 -12.29
CA ALA A 526 -21.29 -14.71 -11.77
C ALA A 526 -21.85 -16.13 -11.96
N PRO A 527 -23.15 -16.43 -11.68
CA PRO A 527 -23.71 -17.74 -11.97
C PRO A 527 -23.75 -18.09 -13.47
N ILE A 528 -24.01 -17.12 -14.36
CA ILE A 528 -24.07 -17.36 -15.81
C ILE A 528 -22.70 -17.73 -16.37
N PHE A 529 -21.64 -17.10 -15.87
CA PHE A 529 -20.26 -17.39 -16.28
C PHE A 529 -19.60 -18.52 -15.48
N ASN A 530 -20.30 -19.12 -14.51
CA ASN A 530 -19.77 -20.08 -13.53
C ASN A 530 -18.56 -19.52 -12.75
N SER A 531 -18.60 -18.25 -12.37
CA SER A 531 -17.57 -17.64 -11.54
C SER A 531 -17.70 -18.09 -10.09
N GLU A 532 -16.60 -18.59 -9.54
CA GLU A 532 -16.49 -18.97 -8.12
C GLU A 532 -16.41 -17.74 -7.19
N TYR A 533 -16.26 -16.54 -7.76
CA TYR A 533 -15.95 -15.33 -7.01
C TYR A 533 -17.11 -14.33 -7.06
N VAL A 534 -17.60 -13.97 -5.88
CA VAL A 534 -18.64 -12.96 -5.73
C VAL A 534 -18.13 -11.59 -6.19
N ARG A 535 -16.87 -11.25 -5.89
CA ARG A 535 -16.27 -9.94 -6.17
C ARG A 535 -15.06 -10.03 -7.09
N ALA A 536 -14.87 -8.98 -7.88
CA ALA A 536 -13.69 -8.79 -8.70
C ALA A 536 -12.65 -7.94 -7.96
N THR A 537 -11.40 -8.38 -7.99
CA THR A 537 -10.27 -7.65 -7.40
C THR A 537 -9.06 -7.64 -8.33
N SER A 538 -8.44 -6.46 -8.48
CA SER A 538 -7.14 -6.24 -9.15
C SER A 538 -5.99 -6.11 -8.14
N ALA A 539 -6.19 -6.45 -6.85
CA ALA A 539 -5.19 -6.29 -5.79
C ALA A 539 -3.84 -6.98 -6.07
N HIS A 540 -3.86 -8.04 -6.88
CA HIS A 540 -2.63 -8.71 -7.33
C HIS A 540 -1.76 -7.82 -8.22
N CYS A 541 -2.34 -6.93 -9.04
CA CYS A 541 -1.59 -5.94 -9.80
C CYS A 541 -0.92 -4.93 -8.87
N GLU A 542 -1.65 -4.39 -7.89
CA GLU A 542 -1.11 -3.44 -6.91
C GLU A 542 0.02 -4.07 -6.10
N ALA A 543 -0.17 -5.31 -5.67
CA ALA A 543 0.85 -6.08 -4.96
C ALA A 543 2.08 -6.35 -5.85
N TYR A 544 1.90 -6.62 -7.14
CA TYR A 544 3.00 -6.74 -8.09
C TYR A 544 3.76 -5.42 -8.27
N PHE A 545 3.06 -4.29 -8.41
CA PHE A 545 3.70 -2.97 -8.50
C PHE A 545 4.42 -2.58 -7.21
N LYS A 546 3.86 -2.96 -6.06
CA LYS A 546 4.53 -2.81 -4.77
C LYS A 546 5.79 -3.66 -4.72
N ASP A 547 5.74 -4.90 -5.17
CA ASP A 547 6.89 -5.79 -5.20
C ASP A 547 8.03 -5.22 -6.07
N LEU A 548 7.66 -4.75 -7.27
CA LEU A 548 8.58 -4.04 -8.16
C LEU A 548 9.24 -2.84 -7.46
N ARG A 549 8.46 -2.03 -6.73
CA ARG A 549 8.96 -0.81 -6.08
C ARG A 549 9.81 -1.09 -4.84
N GLU A 550 9.38 -2.01 -3.99
CA GLU A 550 9.96 -2.24 -2.67
C GLU A 550 11.12 -3.23 -2.68
N TYR A 551 11.17 -4.15 -3.64
CA TYR A 551 12.17 -5.21 -3.68
C TYR A 551 13.02 -5.15 -4.96
N ILE A 552 12.40 -5.18 -6.15
CA ILE A 552 13.15 -5.30 -7.41
C ILE A 552 13.90 -4.00 -7.74
N PHE A 553 13.25 -2.84 -7.57
CA PHE A 553 13.81 -1.53 -7.88
C PHE A 553 14.19 -0.70 -6.64
N LYS A 554 14.19 -1.30 -5.44
CA LYS A 554 14.42 -0.62 -4.15
C LYS A 554 15.58 0.38 -4.13
N ASN A 555 16.71 -0.04 -4.69
CA ASN A 555 17.96 0.74 -4.66
C ASN A 555 18.26 1.47 -5.98
N VAL A 556 17.34 1.43 -6.93
CA VAL A 556 17.46 2.10 -8.23
C VAL A 556 16.54 3.32 -8.24
N GLN A 557 17.03 4.40 -8.84
CA GLN A 557 16.22 5.60 -8.96
C GLN A 557 15.16 5.39 -10.06
N THR A 558 13.89 5.35 -9.68
CA THR A 558 12.75 5.41 -10.58
C THR A 558 12.12 6.81 -10.54
N PRO A 559 11.52 7.31 -11.64
CA PRO A 559 11.45 6.69 -12.97
C PRO A 559 12.83 6.63 -13.66
N MET A 560 13.08 5.60 -14.48
CA MET A 560 14.35 5.36 -15.18
C MET A 560 14.17 5.19 -16.70
N ARG A 561 15.28 5.20 -17.44
CA ARG A 561 15.23 4.98 -18.90
C ARG A 561 14.61 3.64 -19.26
N ALA A 562 13.79 3.63 -20.32
CA ALA A 562 13.04 2.47 -20.79
C ALA A 562 13.90 1.22 -21.04
N ASP A 563 15.07 1.37 -21.67
CA ASP A 563 15.98 0.25 -21.96
C ASP A 563 16.49 -0.43 -20.68
N LYS A 564 16.87 0.37 -19.67
CA LYS A 564 17.33 -0.12 -18.38
C LYS A 564 16.21 -0.81 -17.61
N PHE A 565 15.03 -0.20 -17.63
CA PHE A 565 13.83 -0.77 -16.99
C PHE A 565 13.50 -2.14 -17.58
N ILE A 566 13.39 -2.27 -18.91
CA ILE A 566 13.07 -3.55 -19.57
C ILE A 566 14.13 -4.61 -19.27
N LYS A 567 15.44 -4.27 -19.33
CA LYS A 567 16.52 -5.21 -18.99
C LYS A 567 16.37 -5.76 -17.57
N MET A 568 16.13 -4.88 -16.59
CA MET A 568 15.96 -5.28 -15.20
C MET A 568 14.67 -6.08 -14.99
N HIS A 569 13.57 -5.64 -15.59
CA HIS A 569 12.27 -6.28 -15.44
C HIS A 569 12.27 -7.69 -16.04
N LEU A 570 12.81 -7.87 -17.25
CA LEU A 570 12.96 -9.20 -17.87
C LEU A 570 13.82 -10.15 -17.04
N ARG A 571 14.92 -9.68 -16.43
CA ARG A 571 15.73 -10.50 -15.51
C ARG A 571 14.94 -10.94 -14.27
N SER A 572 14.10 -10.05 -13.73
CA SER A 572 13.24 -10.37 -12.59
C SER A 572 12.13 -11.35 -12.96
N ILE A 573 11.52 -11.16 -14.13
CA ILE A 573 10.49 -12.05 -14.67
C ILE A 573 11.07 -13.46 -14.87
N ASP A 574 12.27 -13.60 -15.44
CA ASP A 574 12.92 -14.92 -15.62
C ASP A 574 13.09 -15.66 -14.28
N GLY A 575 13.53 -14.95 -13.23
CA GLY A 575 13.60 -15.50 -11.88
C GLY A 575 12.23 -15.91 -11.34
N THR A 576 11.23 -15.04 -11.49
CA THR A 576 9.85 -15.29 -11.06
C THR A 576 9.25 -16.51 -11.76
N MET A 577 9.50 -16.67 -13.06
CA MET A 577 9.01 -17.81 -13.84
C MET A 577 9.62 -19.13 -13.40
N LYS A 578 10.92 -19.14 -13.02
CA LYS A 578 11.57 -20.34 -12.47
C LYS A 578 10.94 -20.77 -11.14
N ILE A 579 10.66 -19.80 -10.26
CA ILE A 579 9.96 -20.05 -8.99
C ILE A 579 8.53 -20.55 -9.24
N ALA A 580 7.79 -19.90 -10.13
CA ALA A 580 6.44 -20.30 -10.50
C ALA A 580 6.38 -21.70 -11.10
N SER A 581 7.30 -22.02 -12.01
CA SER A 581 7.40 -23.35 -12.61
C SER A 581 7.70 -24.42 -11.57
N ALA A 582 8.59 -24.15 -10.62
CA ALA A 582 8.87 -25.05 -9.51
C ALA A 582 7.63 -25.29 -8.64
N ALA A 583 6.89 -24.24 -8.27
CA ALA A 583 5.64 -24.35 -7.51
C ALA A 583 4.58 -25.21 -8.24
N ILE A 584 4.46 -25.02 -9.55
CA ILE A 584 3.59 -25.83 -10.42
C ILE A 584 4.06 -27.30 -10.43
N ILE A 585 5.35 -27.60 -10.41
CA ILE A 585 5.84 -28.99 -10.36
C ILE A 585 5.58 -29.62 -8.99
N THR A 586 5.89 -28.91 -7.89
CA THR A 586 5.71 -29.41 -6.53
C THR A 586 4.25 -29.71 -6.20
N SER A 587 3.32 -28.84 -6.60
CA SER A 587 1.87 -29.09 -6.45
C SER A 587 1.43 -30.39 -7.16
N ASN A 588 2.01 -30.73 -8.32
CA ASN A 588 1.72 -31.99 -9.00
C ASN A 588 2.24 -33.21 -8.23
N LEU A 589 3.48 -33.16 -7.74
CA LEU A 589 4.06 -34.28 -6.99
C LEU A 589 3.26 -34.57 -5.72
N ASN A 590 2.82 -33.53 -5.01
CA ASN A 590 1.98 -33.68 -3.83
C ASN A 590 0.61 -34.29 -4.17
N ASN A 591 -0.01 -33.89 -5.30
CA ASN A 591 -1.26 -34.49 -5.75
C ASN A 591 -1.10 -35.96 -6.16
N ILE A 592 0.00 -36.32 -6.82
CA ILE A 592 0.30 -37.71 -7.20
C ILE A 592 0.54 -38.56 -5.96
N ASN A 593 1.32 -38.06 -4.98
CA ASN A 593 1.59 -38.74 -3.72
C ASN A 593 0.32 -38.95 -2.89
N ASN A 594 -0.59 -37.97 -2.87
CA ASN A 594 -1.88 -38.11 -2.19
C ASN A 594 -2.80 -39.12 -2.90
N MET A 595 -2.75 -39.22 -4.24
CA MET A 595 -3.48 -40.25 -4.98
C MET A 595 -2.89 -41.66 -4.81
N SER A 596 -1.57 -41.80 -4.62
CA SER A 596 -0.94 -43.10 -4.36
C SER A 596 -1.12 -43.58 -2.91
N ILE A 597 -1.19 -42.67 -1.93
CA ILE A 597 -1.57 -43.01 -0.55
C ILE A 597 -3.02 -43.54 -0.50
N ASN A 598 -3.96 -42.87 -1.18
CA ASN A 598 -5.36 -43.33 -1.26
C ASN A 598 -5.58 -44.65 -2.02
N ARG A 599 -4.60 -45.12 -2.80
CA ARG A 599 -4.68 -46.44 -3.47
C ARG A 599 -4.11 -47.58 -2.63
N ASN A 600 -3.24 -47.27 -1.67
CA ASN A 600 -2.64 -48.28 -0.79
C ASN A 600 -3.56 -48.68 0.37
N ASP A 601 -4.63 -47.93 0.65
CA ASP A 601 -5.62 -48.29 1.67
C ASP A 601 -6.72 -49.26 1.16
N ILE A 602 -6.64 -49.76 -0.08
CA ILE A 602 -7.68 -50.68 -0.66
C ILE A 602 -7.13 -52.05 -1.09
N ASN A 603 -5.82 -52.33 -1.06
CA ASN A 603 -5.34 -53.69 -1.39
C ASN A 603 -4.22 -54.15 -0.47
N MET A 604 -4.64 -54.74 0.65
CA MET A 604 -3.80 -55.56 1.50
C MET A 604 -4.08 -57.03 1.18
N GLY A 605 -3.20 -57.68 0.41
CA GLY A 605 -3.27 -59.11 0.13
C GLY A 605 -2.25 -59.60 -0.90
N ASN A 606 -1.10 -60.09 -0.41
CA ASN A 606 -0.08 -60.97 -1.04
C ASN A 606 0.55 -60.50 -2.39
N SER A 607 1.84 -60.65 -2.70
CA SER A 607 2.96 -61.43 -2.18
C SER A 607 4.28 -60.92 -2.83
N HIS A 608 5.37 -60.95 -2.06
CA HIS A 608 6.80 -61.11 -2.39
C HIS A 608 7.44 -60.75 -3.76
N MET A 609 8.66 -60.18 -3.61
CA MET A 609 9.82 -60.13 -4.53
C MET A 609 9.74 -58.98 -5.58
N ASP A 610 10.70 -58.06 -5.74
CA ASP A 610 12.15 -58.18 -5.62
C ASP A 610 12.85 -56.84 -5.33
N SER A 611 14.07 -56.95 -4.82
CA SER A 611 15.00 -55.90 -4.40
C SER A 611 15.52 -54.99 -5.52
N ASN A 612 15.56 -53.65 -5.30
CA ASN A 612 16.69 -52.76 -5.63
C ASN A 612 16.42 -51.23 -5.49
N ILE A 613 15.87 -50.75 -4.38
CA ILE A 613 15.90 -49.30 -4.06
C ILE A 613 16.10 -49.12 -2.56
N ASN A 614 17.28 -49.45 -2.04
CA ASN A 614 17.62 -49.17 -0.63
C ASN A 614 19.13 -48.87 -0.44
N LYS A 615 19.75 -48.19 -1.41
CA LYS A 615 21.12 -47.66 -1.27
C LYS A 615 21.29 -46.17 -1.59
N GLU A 616 20.20 -45.40 -1.67
CA GLU A 616 20.26 -43.92 -1.71
C GLU A 616 19.48 -43.24 -0.57
N ILE A 617 19.00 -44.00 0.42
CA ILE A 617 18.23 -43.45 1.55
C ILE A 617 19.10 -43.14 2.78
N GLU A 618 20.38 -43.55 2.81
CA GLU A 618 21.31 -43.25 3.92
C GLU A 618 22.29 -42.09 3.65
N LYS A 619 22.00 -41.21 2.69
CA LYS A 619 22.70 -39.91 2.54
C LYS A 619 21.83 -38.67 2.71
N ASN A 620 20.53 -38.83 3.02
CA ASN A 620 19.59 -37.71 3.18
C ASN A 620 19.07 -37.55 4.62
N LYS A 621 19.97 -37.64 5.61
CA LYS A 621 19.66 -37.20 6.99
C LYS A 621 20.24 -35.84 7.39
N ASP A 622 20.97 -35.17 6.49
CA ASP A 622 21.53 -33.82 6.71
C ASP A 622 21.03 -32.75 5.72
N MET A 623 19.77 -32.82 5.29
CA MET A 623 19.17 -31.75 4.45
C MET A 623 17.76 -31.35 4.89
N HIS A 624 17.55 -31.29 6.21
CA HIS A 624 16.38 -30.67 6.83
C HIS A 624 16.76 -29.47 7.71
N GLN A 625 17.54 -28.55 7.14
CA GLN A 625 17.65 -27.16 7.60
C GLN A 625 17.79 -26.27 6.36
N PHE A 626 16.99 -25.18 6.28
CA PHE A 626 16.67 -24.27 5.15
C PHE A 626 15.30 -24.59 4.51
N GLU A 627 14.24 -23.77 4.55
CA GLU A 627 14.02 -22.39 5.00
C GLU A 627 12.57 -22.19 5.48
N ASN A 628 12.42 -21.76 6.73
CA ASN A 628 11.18 -21.30 7.32
C ASN A 628 11.17 -19.75 7.29
N TRP A 629 11.20 -19.15 6.09
CA TRP A 629 11.13 -17.69 5.90
C TRP A 629 9.73 -17.28 5.47
N MET A 630 8.75 -17.33 6.38
CA MET A 630 7.67 -16.33 6.48
C MET A 630 6.96 -16.47 7.84
N ASN A 631 7.01 -15.38 8.61
CA ASN A 631 6.30 -15.09 9.87
C ASN A 631 6.78 -15.70 11.21
N LYS A 632 7.49 -14.83 11.95
CA LYS A 632 7.43 -14.57 13.41
C LYS A 632 6.73 -15.63 14.28
N GLY A 633 7.52 -16.57 14.80
CA GLY A 633 7.28 -17.19 16.10
C GLY A 633 8.39 -16.79 17.07
N LYS A 634 8.15 -15.79 17.92
CA LYS A 634 8.96 -15.63 19.14
C LYS A 634 8.40 -16.61 20.16
N THR A 635 9.03 -17.76 20.29
CA THR A 635 8.88 -18.57 21.50
C THR A 635 9.90 -18.06 22.50
N GLU A 636 9.40 -17.47 23.58
CA GLU A 636 10.19 -16.94 24.68
C GLU A 636 10.98 -18.07 25.35
N ILE A 637 12.30 -17.90 25.43
CA ILE A 637 13.10 -18.56 26.47
C ILE A 637 13.11 -17.60 27.66
N LEU A 638 12.38 -18.00 28.69
CA LEU A 638 12.49 -17.46 30.04
C LEU A 638 13.92 -17.63 30.55
N GLN A 639 14.61 -16.53 30.80
CA GLN A 639 15.39 -16.33 32.03
C GLN A 639 15.81 -14.85 32.15
N GLN A 640 15.13 -14.19 33.09
CA GLN A 640 15.61 -13.18 34.04
C GLN A 640 16.70 -12.20 33.55
N ASN A 641 16.32 -10.94 33.40
CA ASN A 641 16.79 -9.87 34.29
C ASN A 641 15.89 -8.63 34.17
N GLU A 642 15.49 -8.14 35.34
CA GLU A 642 14.62 -7.01 35.57
C GLU A 642 15.31 -5.67 35.23
N GLU A 643 14.47 -4.63 35.13
CA GLU A 643 14.81 -3.21 35.05
C GLU A 643 15.09 -2.63 33.66
N MET A 644 14.03 -2.20 32.96
CA MET A 644 13.93 -0.80 32.47
C MET A 644 12.60 -0.48 31.77
N SER A 645 11.94 0.57 32.28
CA SER A 645 11.10 1.54 31.56
C SER A 645 9.63 1.17 31.24
N GLU A 646 8.73 1.70 32.09
CA GLU A 646 7.29 1.87 31.89
C GLU A 646 6.89 2.73 30.66
N ASN A 647 7.85 3.42 30.02
CA ASN A 647 7.57 4.22 28.82
C ASN A 647 7.41 3.39 27.53
N THR A 648 7.76 2.10 27.55
CA THR A 648 7.65 1.22 26.36
C THR A 648 6.22 0.67 26.20
N LYS A 649 5.51 0.43 27.31
CA LYS A 649 4.13 -0.11 27.32
C LYS A 649 3.08 0.88 26.78
N LEU A 650 3.25 2.18 27.01
CA LEU A 650 2.35 3.20 26.45
C LEU A 650 2.51 3.37 24.94
N SER A 651 3.71 3.13 24.40
CA SER A 651 4.00 3.20 22.96
C SER A 651 3.50 1.96 22.20
N GLU A 652 3.62 0.79 22.82
CA GLU A 652 3.12 -0.47 22.25
C GLU A 652 1.60 -0.56 22.29
N HIS A 653 0.92 -0.11 23.36
CA HIS A 653 -0.54 -0.01 23.33
C HIS A 653 -1.06 1.01 22.31
N ARG A 654 -0.34 2.10 22.03
CA ARG A 654 -0.69 3.04 20.94
C ARG A 654 -0.46 2.42 19.56
N LYS A 655 0.61 1.63 19.38
CA LYS A 655 0.91 0.92 18.13
C LYS A 655 -0.07 -0.24 17.88
N LEU A 656 -0.41 -1.02 18.91
CA LEU A 656 -1.41 -2.11 18.84
C LEU A 656 -2.81 -1.55 18.58
N ARG A 657 -3.19 -0.44 19.24
CA ARG A 657 -4.48 0.22 19.02
C ARG A 657 -4.59 0.86 17.64
N ASN A 658 -3.49 1.35 17.06
CA ASN A 658 -3.44 1.83 15.68
C ASN A 658 -3.35 0.70 14.63
N THR A 659 -2.89 -0.50 14.99
CA THR A 659 -2.93 -1.67 14.09
C THR A 659 -4.28 -2.40 14.12
N LEU A 660 -5.04 -2.29 15.21
CA LEU A 660 -6.37 -2.90 15.34
C LEU A 660 -7.53 -2.00 14.84
N THR A 661 -7.29 -0.73 14.48
CA THR A 661 -8.33 0.19 13.98
C THR A 661 -8.38 0.39 12.46
N ASN A 662 -7.50 -0.24 11.68
CA ASN A 662 -7.54 -0.17 10.20
C ASN A 662 -8.11 -1.47 9.62
N SER A 663 -9.38 -1.73 9.89
CA SER A 663 -10.12 -2.83 9.26
C SER A 663 -10.45 -2.49 7.79
N LYS A 664 -9.65 -3.09 6.91
CA LYS A 664 -9.84 -3.30 5.47
C LYS A 664 -11.27 -3.82 5.17
N SER A 665 -11.89 -3.30 4.10
CA SER A 665 -13.29 -3.52 3.62
C SER A 665 -14.51 -2.94 4.42
N LYS A 666 -14.42 -1.73 5.00
CA LYS A 666 -15.51 -1.09 5.80
C LYS A 666 -16.95 -1.25 5.27
N TYR A 667 -17.17 -1.03 3.96
CA TYR A 667 -18.51 -1.03 3.35
C TYR A 667 -19.04 -2.44 3.04
N PHE A 668 -18.16 -3.45 3.03
CA PHE A 668 -18.48 -4.87 2.82
C PHE A 668 -18.45 -5.65 4.15
N LYS A 669 -18.86 -5.02 5.25
CA LYS A 669 -19.12 -5.69 6.52
C LYS A 669 -20.51 -5.35 7.04
N PRO A 670 -21.22 -6.27 7.71
CA PRO A 670 -22.51 -5.98 8.30
C PRO A 670 -22.41 -4.75 9.20
N TYR A 671 -23.41 -3.85 9.13
CA TYR A 671 -23.41 -2.61 9.91
C TYR A 671 -24.73 -2.45 10.67
N PRO A 672 -24.93 -3.22 11.76
CA PRO A 672 -26.15 -3.15 12.57
C PRO A 672 -26.44 -1.73 13.10
N GLU A 673 -25.38 -0.94 13.32
CA GLU A 673 -25.47 0.45 13.77
C GLU A 673 -26.23 1.39 12.82
N ILE A 674 -26.49 0.96 11.57
CA ILE A 674 -27.33 1.68 10.61
C ILE A 674 -28.75 1.88 11.15
N LYS A 675 -29.31 0.88 11.84
CA LYS A 675 -30.67 0.89 12.40
C LYS A 675 -30.85 1.89 13.53
N HIS A 676 -29.74 2.35 14.11
CA HIS A 676 -29.71 3.38 15.14
C HIS A 676 -29.56 4.79 14.54
N ILE A 677 -29.54 4.94 13.21
CA ILE A 677 -29.60 6.22 12.50
C ILE A 677 -31.08 6.65 12.38
N LYS A 678 -31.74 6.88 13.53
CA LYS A 678 -33.07 7.49 13.52
C LYS A 678 -32.94 8.99 13.25
N ASN A 679 -33.85 9.53 12.43
CA ASN A 679 -33.85 10.92 11.91
C ASN A 679 -34.09 12.03 12.95
N ASN A 680 -33.87 11.77 14.23
CA ASN A 680 -33.88 12.78 15.26
C ASN A 680 -32.46 13.32 15.46
N LYS A 681 -32.18 14.46 14.80
CA LYS A 681 -30.98 15.30 14.98
C LYS A 681 -29.69 14.49 14.94
N ILE A 682 -29.07 14.45 13.75
CA ILE A 682 -27.61 14.45 13.51
C ILE A 682 -26.86 13.95 14.74
N LYS A 683 -26.51 12.64 14.77
CA LYS A 683 -25.78 11.99 15.86
C LYS A 683 -24.75 12.95 16.45
N LYS A 684 -25.16 13.65 17.52
CA LYS A 684 -24.23 14.35 18.40
C LYS A 684 -23.42 13.21 18.97
N SER A 685 -22.15 13.12 18.56
CA SER A 685 -21.15 12.19 19.08
C SER A 685 -21.49 11.79 20.51
N THR A 686 -21.45 10.51 20.86
CA THR A 686 -21.62 10.04 22.26
C THR A 686 -20.73 10.82 23.26
N LYS A 687 -19.65 11.46 22.79
CA LYS A 687 -18.85 12.42 23.58
C LYS A 687 -19.59 13.68 24.02
N LYS A 688 -20.67 14.09 23.35
CA LYS A 688 -21.47 15.28 23.67
C LYS A 688 -22.40 15.08 24.87
N PHE A 689 -22.71 13.84 25.23
CA PHE A 689 -23.52 13.54 26.43
C PHE A 689 -22.68 13.06 27.62
N LEU A 690 -21.39 12.80 27.40
CA LEU A 690 -20.49 12.30 28.42
C LEU A 690 -20.07 13.43 29.37
N LEU A 691 -20.45 13.32 30.65
CA LEU A 691 -19.93 14.17 31.70
C LEU A 691 -18.44 13.89 31.93
N ARG A 692 -17.62 14.94 31.92
CA ARG A 692 -16.23 14.82 32.35
C ARG A 692 -16.19 14.77 33.87
N ASN A 693 -15.40 13.84 34.40
CA ASN A 693 -15.17 13.74 35.83
C ASN A 693 -14.63 15.07 36.39
N GLY A 694 -15.16 15.46 37.55
CA GLY A 694 -14.87 16.70 38.25
C GLY A 694 -13.38 16.92 38.49
N SER A 695 -12.63 15.87 38.84
CA SER A 695 -11.19 15.93 39.10
C SER A 695 -10.37 16.35 37.88
N PHE A 696 -10.95 16.32 36.67
CA PHE A 696 -10.31 16.78 35.44
C PHE A 696 -10.92 18.08 34.88
N LEU A 697 -11.82 18.72 35.60
CA LEU A 697 -12.43 20.01 35.24
C LEU A 697 -11.69 21.16 35.95
N GLN A 698 -11.62 22.31 35.28
CA GLN A 698 -11.14 23.53 35.93
C GLN A 698 -12.21 24.08 36.88
N PRO A 699 -11.82 24.76 37.98
CA PRO A 699 -12.76 25.37 38.91
C PRO A 699 -13.74 26.32 38.22
N LEU A 700 -15.02 26.27 38.61
CA LEU A 700 -16.11 27.04 38.00
C LEU A 700 -16.63 28.12 38.94
N LYS A 701 -16.86 29.33 38.41
CA LYS A 701 -17.40 30.46 39.17
C LYS A 701 -18.94 30.51 39.09
N ILE A 702 -19.61 30.47 40.25
CA ILE A 702 -21.05 30.60 40.43
C ILE A 702 -21.31 31.67 41.48
N ASN A 703 -22.09 32.71 41.16
CA ASN A 703 -22.46 33.81 42.07
C ASN A 703 -21.28 34.41 42.87
N ARG A 704 -20.17 34.70 42.16
CA ARG A 704 -18.91 35.26 42.69
C ARG A 704 -18.03 34.30 43.50
N THR A 705 -18.50 33.10 43.82
CA THR A 705 -17.74 32.04 44.49
C THR A 705 -17.17 31.05 43.46
N THR A 706 -15.92 30.59 43.67
CA THR A 706 -15.27 29.60 42.80
C THR A 706 -15.38 28.22 43.42
N TYR A 707 -15.84 27.24 42.65
CA TYR A 707 -16.04 25.85 43.10
C TYR A 707 -15.14 24.89 42.33
N GLU A 708 -14.49 23.97 43.04
CA GLU A 708 -13.80 22.81 42.49
C GLU A 708 -14.50 21.54 42.98
N ILE A 709 -14.79 20.60 42.08
CA ILE A 709 -15.46 19.34 42.43
C ILE A 709 -14.53 18.16 42.13
N ARG A 710 -14.42 17.20 43.05
CA ARG A 710 -13.53 16.03 42.91
C ARG A 710 -14.31 14.72 43.08
N ASN A 711 -13.72 13.62 42.59
CA ASN A 711 -14.18 12.24 42.80
C ASN A 711 -15.63 11.96 42.40
N THR A 712 -16.09 12.60 41.34
CA THR A 712 -17.49 12.59 40.92
C THR A 712 -17.93 11.34 40.16
N CYS A 713 -17.08 10.31 40.07
CA CYS A 713 -17.38 9.09 39.33
C CYS A 713 -18.78 8.53 39.65
N PRO A 714 -19.19 8.38 40.93
CA PRO A 714 -20.50 7.82 41.25
C PRO A 714 -21.65 8.67 40.69
N PHE A 715 -21.59 10.00 40.88
CA PHE A 715 -22.59 10.93 40.35
C PHE A 715 -22.68 10.86 38.82
N ASP A 716 -21.52 10.89 38.15
CA ASP A 716 -21.45 10.89 36.69
C ASP A 716 -21.99 9.60 36.09
N SER A 717 -21.69 8.46 36.71
CA SER A 717 -22.21 7.15 36.30
C SER A 717 -23.74 7.11 36.37
N ILE A 718 -24.34 7.62 37.44
CA ILE A 718 -25.81 7.63 37.61
C ILE A 718 -26.46 8.55 36.58
N ALA A 719 -25.95 9.77 36.43
CA ALA A 719 -26.47 10.72 35.46
C ALA A 719 -26.37 10.17 34.03
N GLN A 720 -25.28 9.46 33.71
CA GLN A 720 -25.09 8.84 32.41
C GLN A 720 -26.08 7.70 32.16
N ILE A 721 -26.32 6.84 33.16
CA ILE A 721 -27.28 5.72 33.05
C ILE A 721 -28.68 6.27 32.79
N ILE A 722 -29.14 7.24 33.59
CA ILE A 722 -30.48 7.82 33.45
C ILE A 722 -30.62 8.55 32.11
N THR A 723 -29.62 9.34 31.72
CA THR A 723 -29.61 10.07 30.44
C THR A 723 -29.69 9.09 29.26
N LEU A 724 -28.93 8.00 29.28
CA LEU A 724 -28.96 7.00 28.20
C LEU A 724 -30.28 6.23 28.18
N ALA A 725 -30.79 5.79 29.32
CA ALA A 725 -32.09 5.13 29.40
C ALA A 725 -33.22 6.02 28.86
N ALA A 726 -33.21 7.31 29.19
CA ALA A 726 -34.16 8.30 28.69
C ALA A 726 -33.98 8.63 27.19
N LEU A 727 -32.77 8.45 26.66
CA LEU A 727 -32.52 8.60 25.23
C LEU A 727 -33.11 7.43 24.42
N GLU A 728 -33.16 6.23 25.04
CA GLU A 728 -33.60 4.99 24.40
C GLU A 728 -35.12 4.76 24.51
N ASP A 729 -35.77 5.26 25.57
CA ASP A 729 -37.20 5.11 25.82
C ASP A 729 -37.95 6.47 25.88
N THR A 730 -38.82 6.70 24.89
CA THR A 730 -39.65 7.91 24.78
C THR A 730 -40.61 8.09 25.96
N ASN A 731 -41.14 7.02 26.54
CA ASN A 731 -42.02 7.09 27.71
C ASN A 731 -41.24 7.55 28.94
N TYR A 732 -40.03 7.02 29.12
CA TYR A 732 -39.15 7.42 30.21
C TYR A 732 -38.63 8.86 30.05
N PHE A 733 -38.39 9.31 28.81
CA PHE A 733 -38.09 10.72 28.52
C PHE A 733 -39.23 11.66 28.93
N ASN A 734 -40.46 11.31 28.59
CA ASN A 734 -41.64 12.10 28.96
C ASN A 734 -41.82 12.14 30.47
N TYR A 735 -41.54 11.03 31.17
CA TYR A 735 -41.54 10.97 32.63
C TYR A 735 -40.53 11.95 33.24
N ILE A 736 -39.25 11.88 32.83
CA ILE A 736 -38.18 12.79 33.30
C ILE A 736 -38.52 14.25 33.00
N SER A 737 -39.11 14.53 31.85
CA SER A 737 -39.50 15.89 31.44
C SER A 737 -40.61 16.48 32.32
N ASN A 738 -41.44 15.64 32.94
CA ASN A 738 -42.53 16.05 33.84
C ASN A 738 -42.15 15.99 35.33
N SER A 739 -41.01 15.38 35.68
CA SER A 739 -40.52 15.33 37.07
C SER A 739 -40.07 16.71 37.57
N ASN A 740 -40.31 16.96 38.87
CA ASN A 740 -39.80 18.13 39.59
C ASN A 740 -38.43 17.88 40.25
N ASN A 741 -37.89 16.67 40.18
CA ASN A 741 -36.59 16.34 40.76
C ASN A 741 -35.46 17.04 40.00
N ARG A 742 -34.65 17.80 40.73
CA ARG A 742 -33.59 18.65 40.18
C ARG A 742 -32.49 17.85 39.46
N PHE A 743 -32.20 16.64 39.92
CA PHE A 743 -31.24 15.74 39.27
C PHE A 743 -31.79 15.17 37.96
N LEU A 744 -33.09 14.84 37.90
CA LEU A 744 -33.74 14.47 36.63
C LEU A 744 -33.82 15.65 35.67
N LYS A 745 -34.02 16.88 36.17
CA LYS A 745 -33.92 18.11 35.35
C LYS A 745 -32.52 18.35 34.78
N LEU A 746 -31.46 18.01 35.53
CA LEU A 746 -30.09 18.01 35.00
C LEU A 746 -29.94 16.99 33.86
N CYS A 747 -30.49 15.77 34.00
CA CYS A 747 -30.48 14.77 32.94
C CYS A 747 -31.26 15.22 31.69
N GLU A 748 -32.43 15.84 31.88
CA GLU A 748 -33.21 16.49 30.81
C GLU A 748 -32.39 17.58 30.10
N LEU A 749 -31.67 18.41 30.87
CA LEU A 749 -30.81 19.46 30.35
C LEU A 749 -29.66 18.91 29.49
N ILE A 750 -29.05 17.79 29.92
CA ILE A 750 -28.02 17.06 29.16
C ILE A 750 -28.61 16.54 27.84
N LEU A 751 -29.81 15.97 27.84
CA LEU A 751 -30.48 15.46 26.63
C LEU A 751 -30.80 16.58 25.63
N LYS A 752 -31.34 17.70 26.11
CA LYS A 752 -31.72 18.84 25.24
C LYS A 752 -30.49 19.52 24.64
N ASN A 753 -29.50 19.82 25.46
CA ASN A 753 -28.41 20.73 25.10
C ASN A 753 -27.07 20.04 24.83
N GLY A 754 -26.87 18.81 25.32
CA GLY A 754 -25.56 18.19 25.48
C GLY A 754 -24.78 18.82 26.64
N VAL A 755 -23.65 18.22 26.99
CA VAL A 755 -22.77 18.68 28.06
C VAL A 755 -22.08 19.99 27.64
N ASN A 756 -22.34 21.05 28.39
CA ASN A 756 -21.75 22.38 28.24
C ASN A 756 -21.52 23.01 29.63
N ILE A 757 -21.03 24.25 29.67
CA ILE A 757 -20.73 24.91 30.95
C ILE A 757 -21.97 25.12 31.84
N THR A 758 -23.16 25.27 31.24
CA THR A 758 -24.43 25.38 31.98
C THR A 758 -24.77 24.07 32.69
N VAL A 759 -24.56 22.93 32.02
CA VAL A 759 -24.71 21.60 32.64
C VAL A 759 -23.76 21.44 33.84
N TYR A 760 -22.51 21.88 33.72
CA TYR A 760 -21.56 21.78 34.84
C TYR A 760 -21.89 22.72 36.00
N LYS A 761 -22.47 23.90 35.73
CA LYS A 761 -22.98 24.78 36.78
C LYS A 761 -24.20 24.18 37.49
N GLU A 762 -25.13 23.61 36.73
CA GLU A 762 -26.32 22.97 37.31
C GLU A 762 -25.94 21.71 38.11
N ARG A 763 -24.93 20.96 37.66
CA ARG A 763 -24.35 19.86 38.43
C ARG A 763 -23.84 20.30 39.80
N ILE A 764 -23.11 21.42 39.88
CA ILE A 764 -22.66 21.97 41.17
C ILE A 764 -23.87 22.37 42.01
N ALA A 765 -24.89 22.98 41.39
CA ALA A 765 -26.11 23.34 42.10
C ALA A 765 -26.84 22.12 42.69
N VAL A 766 -26.99 21.02 41.93
CA VAL A 766 -27.57 19.76 42.42
C VAL A 766 -26.77 19.17 43.59
N LEU A 767 -25.44 19.25 43.54
CA LEU A 767 -24.57 18.74 44.61
C LEU A 767 -24.64 19.60 45.88
N LEU A 768 -24.85 20.91 45.74
CA LEU A 768 -25.01 21.84 46.88
C LEU A 768 -26.41 21.81 47.49
N ASP A 769 -27.44 21.51 46.71
CA ASP A 769 -28.85 21.48 47.15
C ASP A 769 -29.17 20.20 47.96
N ASN A 770 -28.42 19.12 47.71
CA ASN A 770 -28.60 17.83 48.38
C ASN A 770 -27.83 17.77 49.71
N ASN A 771 -28.33 18.48 50.72
CA ASN A 771 -27.79 18.48 52.09
C ASN A 771 -27.67 17.07 52.70
N GLU A 772 -28.43 16.09 52.20
CA GLU A 772 -28.42 14.69 52.67
C GLU A 772 -27.24 13.86 52.12
N LEU A 773 -26.46 14.38 51.16
CA LEU A 773 -25.29 13.69 50.63
C LEU A 773 -24.05 13.79 51.56
N ASN A 774 -24.08 14.64 52.59
CA ASN A 774 -22.99 14.86 53.55
C ASN A 774 -21.61 14.96 52.89
N LEU A 775 -21.50 15.73 51.81
CA LEU A 775 -20.27 15.83 51.03
C LEU A 775 -19.21 16.66 51.78
N PRO A 776 -17.96 16.18 51.91
CA PRO A 776 -16.88 16.96 52.50
C PRO A 776 -16.64 18.24 51.68
N THR A 777 -16.77 19.39 52.35
CA THR A 777 -16.40 20.70 51.77
C THR A 777 -15.22 21.29 52.50
N THR A 778 -14.15 21.58 51.76
CA THR A 778 -12.98 22.31 52.26
C THR A 778 -12.83 23.63 51.52
N THR A 779 -12.19 24.62 52.15
CA THR A 779 -11.94 25.93 51.52
C THR A 779 -10.43 26.13 51.42
N ASP A 780 -9.94 26.35 50.21
CA ASP A 780 -8.54 26.68 49.94
C ASP A 780 -8.49 28.08 49.28
N GLY A 781 -8.18 29.10 50.09
CA GLY A 781 -8.30 30.50 49.70
C GLY A 781 -9.74 30.88 49.31
N ASN A 782 -9.93 31.36 48.07
CA ASN A 782 -11.25 31.75 47.52
C ASN A 782 -11.95 30.61 46.74
N ILE A 783 -11.47 29.37 46.86
CA ILE A 783 -12.00 28.20 46.15
C ILE A 783 -12.64 27.24 47.15
N HIS A 784 -13.91 26.91 46.92
CA HIS A 784 -14.64 25.89 47.66
C HIS A 784 -14.49 24.55 46.97
N ILE A 785 -13.89 23.58 47.65
CA ILE A 785 -13.65 22.24 47.13
C ILE A 785 -14.73 21.30 47.69
N ILE A 786 -15.49 20.66 46.80
CA ILE A 786 -16.49 19.64 47.13
C ILE A 786 -15.96 18.27 46.72
N ASP A 787 -15.71 17.39 47.69
CA ASP A 787 -15.36 16.00 47.41
C ASP A 787 -16.65 15.17 47.27
N VAL A 788 -16.87 14.56 46.11
CA VAL A 788 -18.07 13.79 45.80
C VAL A 788 -17.84 12.28 45.97
N TYR A 789 -16.76 11.90 46.66
CA TYR A 789 -16.52 10.51 47.01
C TYR A 789 -17.61 9.97 47.94
N ASN A 790 -18.49 9.13 47.40
CA ASN A 790 -19.59 8.51 48.15
C ASN A 790 -19.95 7.14 47.55
N ASN A 791 -20.64 6.31 48.34
CA ASN A 791 -21.15 5.03 47.88
C ASN A 791 -22.24 5.25 46.81
N ILE A 792 -22.17 4.49 45.70
CA ILE A 792 -23.09 4.68 44.56
C ILE A 792 -24.56 4.42 44.92
N ALA A 793 -24.84 3.50 45.85
CA ALA A 793 -26.20 3.21 46.29
C ALA A 793 -26.78 4.39 47.10
N VAL A 794 -25.99 4.94 48.02
CA VAL A 794 -26.37 6.14 48.81
C VAL A 794 -26.59 7.35 47.88
N MET A 795 -25.67 7.53 46.92
CA MET A 795 -25.79 8.57 45.90
C MET A 795 -27.06 8.42 45.07
N TRP A 796 -27.38 7.19 44.61
CA TRP A 796 -28.58 6.90 43.83
C TRP A 796 -29.84 7.20 44.63
N THR A 797 -29.95 6.66 45.85
CA THR A 797 -31.13 6.81 46.70
C THR A 797 -31.43 8.28 47.01
N ASN A 798 -30.40 9.09 47.28
CA ASN A 798 -30.60 10.50 47.61
C ASN A 798 -30.91 11.35 46.37
N LEU A 799 -30.23 11.10 45.24
CA LEU A 799 -30.47 11.85 44.00
C LEU A 799 -31.88 11.59 43.42
N THR A 800 -32.43 10.39 43.61
CA THR A 800 -33.76 10.01 43.13
C THR A 800 -34.77 9.84 44.27
N LYS A 801 -34.56 10.51 45.40
CA LYS A 801 -35.35 10.29 46.62
C LYS A 801 -36.85 10.47 46.37
N ASP A 802 -37.25 11.49 45.63
CA ASP A 802 -38.67 11.80 45.38
C ASP A 802 -39.25 11.08 44.16
N GLU A 803 -38.50 10.15 43.58
CA GLU A 803 -38.87 9.40 42.39
C GLU A 803 -39.30 7.96 42.74
N PRO A 804 -40.17 7.33 41.94
CA PRO A 804 -40.59 5.95 42.13
C PRO A 804 -39.38 5.01 42.12
N CYS A 805 -39.21 4.24 43.18
CA CYS A 805 -38.17 3.22 43.27
C CYS A 805 -38.73 1.95 43.91
N ILE A 806 -38.11 0.80 43.61
CA ILE A 806 -38.59 -0.51 44.06
C ILE A 806 -38.61 -0.68 45.59
N ASN A 807 -37.93 0.22 46.33
CA ASN A 807 -37.92 0.24 47.80
C ASN A 807 -39.06 1.11 48.38
N LYS A 808 -39.91 1.70 47.54
CA LYS A 808 -41.06 2.55 47.91
C LYS A 808 -42.40 2.03 47.36
N ILE A 809 -42.38 0.88 46.69
CA ILE A 809 -43.56 0.09 46.25
C ILE A 809 -43.72 -1.05 47.24
#